data_AF-W0T921-F1
#
_entry.id   AF-W0T921-F1
#
_cell.length_a   1.000
_cell.length_b   1.000
_cell.length_c   1.000
_cell.angle_alpha   90.00
_cell.angle_beta   90.00
_cell.angle_gamma   90.00
#
_symmetry.space_group_name_H-M   'P 1'
#
loop_
_entity.id
_entity.type
_entity.pdbx_description
1 polymer ?
#
loop_
_entity_poly.entity_id
_entity_poly.type
_entity_poly.pdbx_seq_one_letter_code
_entity_poly.pdbx_strand_id
1 'polypeptide(L)'
;MFLKLFVRRYATNSKRDLSKVRNIGIIAHIDAGKTTTTERMLYYSGKINRIGDVDQGDTITDYLPQERSRGITIQSAAISFNWKKDYKVNLIDTPGHADFTFEVIRSLKVLDGCVTILDSVAGVEAQTEKVWKQSSGLPKICFLNKMDREGAGFSRTVKELVVKMNTRALLVNTPVFKVEPGTKDSKFVGVLDLIYGKQLVWDRDDPDKINVIDVTEGHEYYDDLLHGREALVETLGEVDESLVEHFLSDADGDYLKVSPDVLNKSIRNATLSLHATPVLCGASFRNIGVQPLLDAIVNYLPDPSEARPPEVNNKDIKVTSNPKNGLILNNNPNLCVSLAFKVITDAIRGTMVFIRVYSGVLRSNHTVYNTTTGTKFKIGKLIQMHANIPEEVNELYPGDIGVLTGSNVSEYIKTGDTIITHVTKKDGIRSFDKKKELTLKINPIEIPPPVFNAAIEPKTLGNKKPMEEALAQLTREDPSLVVTQDEESGQTLLSGMGELHLEIARDRLLNELNAQVDVGKVIVSYKETVNSTCKERTIETEDGYRITAVIEPLDEEIKSNPPGNEEWYSLASDNNFMVMEKHMTYDAEKNWPFQVPYVTVVNSLLPSCLVALQRGGKIGGFPLNSCVVRIRGDWEVPKDATSITPLLTHSRQLFSQILAEEDEKNFSVLEPVMNVEVMVQQQDMGPIIQDLSSARKANILSIEDENTSAIDESNITFKNIAEQMWLPKDMTLEFAKIGKEAQAPKLIQAQAPLKEMVAYNNKIRSITQGRGSFNMYYHGMQPVTHDRLQAILSDYYN
;
A
#
# COMPACT_ATOMS: atom_id res chain seq x y z
N MET A 1 -23.84 23.95 -40.08
CA MET A 1 -23.00 25.00 -40.70
C MET A 1 -21.97 25.44 -39.65
N PHE A 2 -20.70 25.14 -39.92
CA PHE A 2 -19.47 25.44 -39.16
C PHE A 2 -19.24 24.81 -37.77
N LEU A 3 -18.47 23.72 -37.84
CA LEU A 3 -17.30 23.41 -37.00
C LEU A 3 -16.74 24.67 -36.30
N LYS A 4 -16.67 24.67 -34.96
CA LYS A 4 -15.67 25.46 -34.24
C LYS A 4 -14.84 24.52 -33.39
N LEU A 5 -13.60 24.35 -33.85
CA LEU A 5 -12.47 23.76 -33.15
C LEU A 5 -12.58 24.04 -31.64
N PHE A 6 -12.59 22.98 -30.84
CA PHE A 6 -12.22 23.05 -29.43
C PHE A 6 -10.72 23.40 -29.35
N VAL A 7 -10.41 24.69 -29.49
CA VAL A 7 -9.10 25.21 -29.13
C VAL A 7 -8.92 24.93 -27.63
N ARG A 8 -8.02 23.99 -27.32
CA ARG A 8 -7.54 23.67 -25.98
C ARG A 8 -6.97 24.94 -25.34
N ARG A 9 -7.81 25.69 -24.64
CA ARG A 9 -7.37 26.79 -23.77
C ARG A 9 -7.25 26.24 -22.36
N TYR A 10 -6.01 26.10 -21.90
CA TYR A 10 -5.71 25.88 -20.49
C TYR A 10 -6.27 27.07 -19.71
N ALA A 11 -7.32 26.85 -18.94
CA ALA A 11 -7.85 27.86 -18.04
C ALA A 11 -6.93 27.93 -16.81
N THR A 12 -5.97 28.85 -16.86
CA THR A 12 -5.34 29.40 -15.66
C THR A 12 -6.24 30.54 -15.17
N ASN A 13 -6.50 30.61 -13.86
CA ASN A 13 -7.27 31.65 -13.15
C ASN A 13 -8.81 31.60 -13.13
N SER A 14 -9.39 30.65 -12.39
CA SER A 14 -10.53 30.97 -11.53
C SER A 14 -10.20 30.57 -10.09
N LYS A 15 -10.69 31.34 -9.11
CA LYS A 15 -10.68 30.96 -7.69
C LYS A 15 -11.02 29.47 -7.57
N ARG A 16 -10.06 28.66 -7.11
CA ARG A 16 -10.16 27.19 -7.15
C ARG A 16 -11.18 26.75 -6.12
N ASP A 17 -12.25 26.12 -6.61
CA ASP A 17 -13.32 25.55 -5.81
C ASP A 17 -12.91 24.14 -5.39
N LEU A 18 -12.84 23.89 -4.08
CA LEU A 18 -12.41 22.62 -3.52
C LEU A 18 -13.33 21.47 -3.96
N SER A 19 -14.63 21.75 -4.12
CA SER A 19 -15.64 20.79 -4.59
C SER A 19 -15.36 20.23 -5.99
N LYS A 20 -14.46 20.88 -6.75
CA LYS A 20 -14.06 20.47 -8.10
C LYS A 20 -12.72 19.74 -8.15
N VAL A 21 -12.12 19.43 -7.01
CA VAL A 21 -10.89 18.63 -6.92
C VAL A 21 -11.24 17.16 -6.66
N ARG A 22 -10.53 16.23 -7.30
CA ARG A 22 -10.59 14.79 -7.03
C ARG A 22 -9.18 14.24 -6.86
N ASN A 23 -8.88 13.65 -5.72
CA ASN A 23 -7.63 12.92 -5.50
C ASN A 23 -7.90 11.42 -5.54
N ILE A 24 -7.50 10.78 -6.63
CA ILE A 24 -7.83 9.37 -6.89
C ILE A 24 -6.57 8.54 -7.07
N GLY A 25 -6.64 7.28 -6.68
CA GLY A 25 -5.65 6.28 -7.10
C GLY A 25 -6.29 5.16 -7.89
N ILE A 26 -5.51 4.56 -8.78
CA ILE A 26 -5.95 3.39 -9.52
C ILE A 26 -5.37 2.14 -8.85
N ILE A 27 -6.24 1.18 -8.52
CA ILE A 27 -5.91 -0.12 -7.95
C ILE A 27 -6.16 -1.17 -9.03
N ALA A 28 -5.20 -2.04 -9.30
CA ALA A 28 -5.38 -3.12 -10.27
C ALA A 28 -4.36 -4.24 -10.03
N HIS A 29 -4.68 -5.45 -10.48
CA HIS A 29 -3.67 -6.51 -10.59
C HIS A 29 -2.67 -6.24 -11.72
N ILE A 30 -1.61 -7.05 -11.78
CA ILE A 30 -0.67 -7.07 -12.90
C ILE A 30 -1.45 -7.38 -14.18
N ASP A 31 -1.13 -6.66 -15.25
CA ASP A 31 -1.77 -6.80 -16.56
C ASP A 31 -3.29 -6.54 -16.65
N ALA A 32 -3.98 -6.10 -15.59
CA ALA A 32 -5.41 -5.73 -15.67
C ALA A 32 -5.69 -4.47 -16.54
N GLY A 33 -4.64 -3.84 -17.09
CA GLY A 33 -4.74 -2.69 -18.00
C GLY A 33 -4.79 -1.34 -17.29
N LYS A 34 -4.15 -1.25 -16.12
CA LYS A 34 -4.04 -0.03 -15.30
C LYS A 34 -3.40 1.13 -16.05
N THR A 35 -2.14 0.97 -16.46
CA THR A 35 -1.36 1.95 -17.21
C THR A 35 -2.06 2.34 -18.51
N THR A 36 -2.61 1.36 -19.24
CA THR A 36 -3.38 1.62 -20.46
C THR A 36 -4.57 2.52 -20.19
N THR A 37 -5.31 2.28 -19.11
CA THR A 37 -6.46 3.09 -18.72
C THR A 37 -6.02 4.51 -18.32
N THR A 38 -4.95 4.64 -17.54
CA THR A 38 -4.35 5.94 -17.18
C THR A 38 -3.97 6.74 -18.43
N GLU A 39 -3.30 6.12 -19.40
CA GLU A 39 -2.90 6.76 -20.65
C GLU A 39 -4.12 7.25 -21.46
N ARG A 40 -5.20 6.45 -21.55
CA ARG A 40 -6.45 6.89 -22.18
C ARG A 40 -7.09 8.07 -21.43
N MET A 41 -7.07 8.07 -20.09
CA MET A 41 -7.55 9.21 -19.31
C MET A 41 -6.78 10.50 -19.65
N LEU A 42 -5.46 10.42 -19.79
CA LEU A 42 -4.63 11.56 -20.19
C LEU A 42 -4.92 12.04 -21.61
N TYR A 43 -5.15 11.11 -22.55
CA TYR A 43 -5.53 11.46 -23.92
C TYR A 43 -6.85 12.22 -23.97
N TYR A 44 -7.89 11.66 -23.35
CA TYR A 44 -9.22 12.26 -23.37
C TYR A 44 -9.30 13.56 -22.57
N SER A 45 -8.48 13.73 -21.53
CA SER A 45 -8.32 15.02 -20.84
C SER A 45 -7.70 16.11 -21.73
N GLY A 46 -7.13 15.74 -22.89
CA GLY A 46 -6.43 16.63 -23.80
C GLY A 46 -5.04 17.03 -23.32
N LYS A 47 -4.47 16.31 -22.35
CA LYS A 47 -3.09 16.53 -21.90
C LYS A 47 -2.06 15.96 -22.87
N ILE A 48 -2.38 14.85 -23.51
CA ILE A 48 -1.51 14.21 -24.50
C ILE A 48 -2.19 14.24 -25.87
N ASN A 49 -1.38 14.32 -26.94
CA ASN A 49 -1.89 14.42 -28.31
C ASN A 49 -1.94 13.08 -29.05
N ARG A 50 -1.17 12.11 -28.55
CA ARG A 50 -1.06 10.77 -29.09
C ARG A 50 -1.18 9.81 -27.92
N ILE A 51 -1.76 8.66 -28.19
CA ILE A 51 -1.91 7.62 -27.19
C ILE A 51 -0.69 6.69 -27.23
N GLY A 52 -0.02 6.51 -26.09
CA GLY A 52 1.02 5.50 -25.91
C GLY A 52 0.47 4.08 -25.74
N ASP A 53 1.36 3.12 -25.91
CA ASP A 53 1.18 1.68 -25.77
C ASP A 53 2.25 1.10 -24.82
N VAL A 54 1.80 0.29 -23.87
CA VAL A 54 2.67 -0.33 -22.86
C VAL A 54 3.66 -1.27 -23.53
N ASP A 55 3.21 -2.03 -24.54
CA ASP A 55 4.03 -3.01 -25.24
C ASP A 55 5.15 -2.35 -26.07
N GLN A 56 4.96 -1.07 -26.46
CA GLN A 56 5.95 -0.28 -27.18
C GLN A 56 6.83 0.56 -26.24
N GLY A 57 6.50 0.60 -24.94
CA GLY A 57 7.23 1.35 -23.92
C GLY A 57 7.19 2.87 -24.13
N ASP A 58 6.18 3.40 -24.82
CA ASP A 58 6.01 4.84 -25.10
C ASP A 58 4.95 5.52 -24.20
N THR A 59 4.49 4.84 -23.15
CA THR A 59 3.61 5.39 -22.12
C THR A 59 4.30 6.49 -21.30
N ILE A 60 3.51 7.46 -20.83
CA ILE A 60 4.04 8.60 -20.06
C ILE A 60 4.22 8.29 -18.58
N THR A 61 3.44 7.34 -18.06
CA THR A 61 3.41 6.97 -16.64
C THR A 61 4.55 6.05 -16.23
N ASP A 62 5.13 5.29 -17.17
CA ASP A 62 6.23 4.36 -16.93
C ASP A 62 7.56 5.10 -17.19
N TYR A 63 8.13 5.65 -16.11
CA TYR A 63 9.33 6.48 -16.16
C TYR A 63 10.61 5.65 -16.20
N LEU A 64 10.60 4.47 -15.58
CA LEU A 64 11.80 3.65 -15.44
C LEU A 64 12.00 2.72 -16.65
N PRO A 65 13.24 2.52 -17.13
CA PRO A 65 13.53 1.55 -18.17
C PRO A 65 13.06 0.13 -17.84
N GLN A 66 13.14 -0.28 -16.56
CA GLN A 66 12.65 -1.61 -16.17
C GLN A 66 11.13 -1.71 -16.28
N GLU A 67 10.38 -0.66 -15.93
CA GLU A 67 8.92 -0.62 -16.09
C GLU A 67 8.54 -0.89 -17.55
N ARG A 68 9.19 -0.20 -18.50
CA ARG A 68 8.98 -0.37 -19.94
C ARG A 68 9.38 -1.75 -20.44
N SER A 69 10.51 -2.28 -19.98
CA SER A 69 11.00 -3.60 -20.41
C SER A 69 10.14 -4.76 -19.91
N ARG A 70 9.51 -4.61 -18.74
CA ARG A 70 8.74 -5.66 -18.06
C ARG A 70 7.22 -5.47 -18.18
N GLY A 71 6.76 -4.31 -18.65
CA GLY A 71 5.34 -3.98 -18.75
C GLY A 71 4.62 -3.80 -17.41
N ILE A 72 5.35 -3.50 -16.33
CA ILE A 72 4.80 -3.36 -14.97
C ILE A 72 5.06 -1.97 -14.39
N THR A 73 4.14 -1.47 -13.57
CA THR A 73 4.34 -0.25 -12.78
C THR A 73 5.11 -0.58 -11.49
N ILE A 74 6.23 0.09 -11.27
CA ILE A 74 7.11 -0.10 -10.10
C ILE A 74 6.97 1.08 -9.13
N GLN A 75 7.01 2.32 -9.65
CA GLN A 75 6.87 3.53 -8.84
C GLN A 75 5.53 4.22 -9.08
N SER A 76 4.93 4.81 -8.04
CA SER A 76 3.64 5.48 -8.21
C SER A 76 3.77 6.78 -9.00
N ALA A 77 3.09 6.93 -10.14
CA ALA A 77 3.08 8.18 -10.91
C ALA A 77 2.00 9.13 -10.39
N ALA A 78 2.38 10.35 -9.98
CA ALA A 78 1.43 11.39 -9.58
C ALA A 78 1.19 12.37 -10.74
N ILE A 79 -0.04 12.42 -11.24
CA ILE A 79 -0.41 13.13 -12.46
C ILE A 79 -1.66 13.98 -12.25
N SER A 80 -1.58 15.28 -12.56
CA SER A 80 -2.74 16.18 -12.52
C SER A 80 -3.25 16.55 -13.92
N PHE A 81 -4.54 16.29 -14.18
CA PHE A 81 -5.22 16.68 -15.42
C PHE A 81 -6.62 17.27 -15.14
N ASN A 82 -7.22 17.88 -16.16
CA ASN A 82 -8.56 18.49 -16.03
C ASN A 82 -9.58 17.67 -16.81
N TRP A 83 -10.79 17.52 -16.26
CA TRP A 83 -11.93 16.89 -16.92
C TRP A 83 -13.13 17.84 -16.94
N LYS A 84 -13.93 17.81 -18.02
CA LYS A 84 -15.06 18.75 -18.27
C LYS A 84 -14.71 20.24 -18.08
N LYS A 85 -13.42 20.60 -18.29
CA LYS A 85 -12.81 21.93 -18.07
C LYS A 85 -12.76 22.42 -16.61
N ASP A 86 -13.71 22.00 -15.80
CA ASP A 86 -13.96 22.53 -14.46
C ASP A 86 -13.35 21.69 -13.34
N TYR A 87 -13.17 20.38 -13.55
CA TYR A 87 -12.71 19.46 -12.52
C TYR A 87 -11.23 19.18 -12.65
N LYS A 88 -10.52 19.26 -11.53
CA LYS A 88 -9.10 18.92 -11.42
C LYS A 88 -8.98 17.53 -10.81
N VAL A 89 -8.46 16.59 -11.58
CA VAL A 89 -8.21 15.22 -11.14
C VAL A 89 -6.70 15.07 -10.90
N ASN A 90 -6.35 14.74 -9.67
CA ASN A 90 -5.01 14.32 -9.27
C ASN A 90 -5.04 12.79 -9.16
N LEU A 91 -4.37 12.12 -10.07
CA LEU A 91 -4.30 10.67 -10.18
C LEU A 91 -2.96 10.19 -9.64
N ILE A 92 -2.98 9.18 -8.77
CA ILE A 92 -1.80 8.41 -8.36
C ILE A 92 -1.93 7.00 -8.95
N ASP A 93 -1.09 6.68 -9.91
CA ASP A 93 -1.07 5.35 -10.52
C ASP A 93 -0.28 4.41 -9.61
N THR A 94 -0.90 3.36 -9.04
CA THR A 94 -0.24 2.53 -8.01
C THR A 94 0.30 1.21 -8.57
N PRO A 95 1.42 0.67 -8.04
CA PRO A 95 1.92 -0.64 -8.47
C PRO A 95 0.91 -1.77 -8.27
N GLY A 96 0.86 -2.72 -9.22
CA GLY A 96 -0.03 -3.89 -9.13
C GLY A 96 0.65 -5.14 -8.54
N HIS A 97 1.97 -5.11 -8.35
CA HIS A 97 2.78 -6.25 -7.89
C HIS A 97 2.92 -6.27 -6.36
N ALA A 98 2.90 -7.47 -5.76
CA ALA A 98 2.97 -7.67 -4.31
C ALA A 98 4.26 -7.09 -3.67
N ASP A 99 5.41 -7.23 -4.31
CA ASP A 99 6.70 -6.70 -3.83
C ASP A 99 6.72 -5.19 -3.59
N PHE A 100 5.81 -4.41 -4.20
CA PHE A 100 5.69 -2.95 -3.99
C PHE A 100 4.50 -2.58 -3.09
N THR A 101 4.11 -3.47 -2.18
CA THR A 101 3.00 -3.21 -1.24
C THR A 101 3.21 -1.93 -0.45
N PHE A 102 4.46 -1.59 -0.07
CA PHE A 102 4.74 -0.33 0.63
C PHE A 102 4.38 0.90 -0.22
N GLU A 103 4.66 0.89 -1.53
CA GLU A 103 4.30 1.98 -2.45
C GLU A 103 2.78 2.14 -2.57
N VAL A 104 2.04 1.02 -2.56
CA VAL A 104 0.57 1.01 -2.53
C VAL A 104 0.04 1.62 -1.24
N ILE A 105 0.49 1.14 -0.06
CA ILE A 105 0.06 1.66 1.25
C ILE A 105 0.35 3.15 1.38
N ARG A 106 1.55 3.58 0.97
CA ARG A 106 1.96 4.98 0.93
C ARG A 106 1.04 5.83 0.06
N SER A 107 0.64 5.32 -1.10
CA SER A 107 -0.27 6.01 -2.02
C SER A 107 -1.67 6.10 -1.42
N LEU A 108 -2.22 5.01 -0.89
CA LEU A 108 -3.58 4.96 -0.32
C LEU A 108 -3.80 5.97 0.82
N LYS A 109 -2.80 6.23 1.68
CA LYS A 109 -2.93 7.25 2.75
C LYS A 109 -3.15 8.68 2.25
N VAL A 110 -2.84 8.94 0.98
CA VAL A 110 -2.84 10.27 0.36
C VAL A 110 -4.03 10.46 -0.58
N LEU A 111 -4.87 9.44 -0.75
CA LEU A 111 -5.98 9.48 -1.69
C LEU A 111 -7.32 9.76 -1.00
N ASP A 112 -8.28 10.29 -1.76
CA ASP A 112 -9.64 10.56 -1.29
C ASP A 112 -10.62 9.50 -1.80
N GLY A 113 -10.33 8.88 -2.94
CA GLY A 113 -11.07 7.75 -3.48
C GLY A 113 -10.22 6.88 -4.39
N CYS A 114 -10.75 5.74 -4.81
CA CYS A 114 -10.03 4.79 -5.66
C CYS A 114 -10.86 4.34 -6.87
N VAL A 115 -10.16 4.01 -7.96
CA VAL A 115 -10.70 3.31 -9.11
C VAL A 115 -10.09 1.93 -9.15
N THR A 116 -10.89 0.89 -8.91
CA THR A 116 -10.46 -0.50 -8.95
C THR A 116 -10.69 -1.06 -10.34
N ILE A 117 -9.63 -1.39 -11.06
CA ILE A 117 -9.69 -1.98 -12.39
C ILE A 117 -9.58 -3.50 -12.25
N LEU A 118 -10.56 -4.21 -12.80
CA LEU A 118 -10.62 -5.67 -12.81
C LEU A 118 -10.50 -6.19 -14.24
N ASP A 119 -9.80 -7.30 -14.43
CA ASP A 119 -9.77 -8.01 -15.71
C ASP A 119 -11.03 -8.87 -15.84
N SER A 120 -11.86 -8.61 -16.84
CA SER A 120 -13.12 -9.33 -17.02
C SER A 120 -12.92 -10.80 -17.45
N VAL A 121 -11.72 -11.19 -17.90
CA VAL A 121 -11.36 -12.58 -18.24
C VAL A 121 -10.90 -13.35 -17.00
N ALA A 122 -10.12 -12.72 -16.11
CA ALA A 122 -9.61 -13.35 -14.90
C ALA A 122 -10.59 -13.30 -13.73
N GLY A 123 -11.39 -12.23 -13.63
CA GLY A 123 -12.27 -11.95 -12.49
C GLY A 123 -11.55 -11.18 -11.39
N VAL A 124 -11.91 -11.47 -10.13
CA VAL A 124 -11.30 -10.84 -8.96
C VAL A 124 -10.12 -11.67 -8.47
N GLU A 125 -8.93 -11.07 -8.56
CA GLU A 125 -7.67 -11.69 -8.18
C GLU A 125 -7.26 -11.35 -6.74
N ALA A 126 -6.56 -12.28 -6.07
CA ALA A 126 -6.23 -12.19 -4.64
C ALA A 126 -5.44 -10.93 -4.24
N GLN A 127 -4.53 -10.47 -5.11
CA GLN A 127 -3.79 -9.23 -4.85
C GLN A 127 -4.72 -8.00 -4.90
N THR A 128 -5.70 -7.97 -5.80
CA THR A 128 -6.69 -6.90 -5.87
C THR A 128 -7.58 -6.89 -4.63
N GLU A 129 -7.95 -8.08 -4.11
CA GLU A 129 -8.68 -8.22 -2.85
C GLU A 129 -7.89 -7.68 -1.66
N LYS A 130 -6.59 -7.97 -1.58
CA LYS A 130 -5.72 -7.45 -0.53
C LYS A 130 -5.67 -5.92 -0.55
N VAL A 131 -5.45 -5.32 -1.73
CA VAL A 131 -5.41 -3.86 -1.86
C VAL A 131 -6.79 -3.24 -1.63
N TRP A 132 -7.87 -3.94 -1.98
CA TRP A 132 -9.24 -3.53 -1.63
C TRP A 132 -9.44 -3.45 -0.12
N LYS A 133 -9.01 -4.48 0.64
CA LYS A 133 -9.04 -4.48 2.10
C LYS A 133 -8.15 -3.37 2.69
N GLN A 134 -6.96 -3.14 2.14
CA GLN A 134 -6.06 -2.06 2.56
C GLN A 134 -6.63 -0.66 2.30
N SER A 135 -7.44 -0.51 1.25
CA SER A 135 -8.15 0.73 0.93
C SER A 135 -9.52 0.83 1.63
N SER A 136 -9.73 0.05 2.70
CA SER A 136 -10.92 0.15 3.55
C SER A 136 -11.07 1.58 4.10
N GLY A 137 -12.27 2.13 4.01
CA GLY A 137 -12.56 3.51 4.38
C GLY A 137 -12.42 4.55 3.26
N LEU A 138 -11.96 4.17 2.06
CA LEU A 138 -11.99 5.04 0.86
C LEU A 138 -13.17 4.67 -0.05
N PRO A 139 -13.92 5.66 -0.57
CA PRO A 139 -14.92 5.44 -1.62
C PRO A 139 -14.28 4.92 -2.91
N LYS A 140 -14.96 3.96 -3.57
CA LYS A 140 -14.39 3.23 -4.72
C LYS A 140 -15.36 3.24 -5.89
N ILE A 141 -14.80 3.14 -7.10
CA ILE A 141 -15.49 2.81 -8.33
C ILE A 141 -14.81 1.59 -8.92
N CYS A 142 -15.58 0.61 -9.42
CA CYS A 142 -15.04 -0.54 -10.14
C CYS A 142 -15.16 -0.35 -11.65
N PHE A 143 -14.09 -0.65 -12.38
CA PHE A 143 -14.04 -0.66 -13.83
C PHE A 143 -13.61 -2.03 -14.35
N LEU A 144 -14.56 -2.76 -14.92
CA LEU A 144 -14.36 -4.07 -15.54
C LEU A 144 -13.79 -3.89 -16.94
N ASN A 145 -12.47 -4.09 -17.05
CA ASN A 145 -11.71 -3.83 -18.26
C ASN A 145 -11.55 -5.11 -19.10
N LYS A 146 -11.02 -4.96 -20.32
CA LYS A 146 -10.79 -6.04 -21.30
C LYS A 146 -12.05 -6.79 -21.73
N MET A 147 -13.19 -6.10 -21.77
CA MET A 147 -14.44 -6.67 -22.32
C MET A 147 -14.33 -7.07 -23.80
N ASP A 148 -13.28 -6.66 -24.51
CA ASP A 148 -13.01 -7.03 -25.91
C ASP A 148 -12.34 -8.40 -26.08
N ARG A 149 -11.96 -9.08 -24.98
CA ARG A 149 -11.27 -10.38 -25.01
C ARG A 149 -12.27 -11.54 -25.01
N GLU A 150 -11.89 -12.64 -25.66
CA GLU A 150 -12.61 -13.90 -25.55
C GLU A 150 -12.59 -14.41 -24.10
N GLY A 151 -13.72 -14.94 -23.62
CA GLY A 151 -13.87 -15.37 -22.22
C GLY A 151 -14.07 -14.24 -21.21
N ALA A 152 -14.18 -12.98 -21.65
CA ALA A 152 -14.61 -11.90 -20.76
C ALA A 152 -16.03 -12.19 -20.22
N GLY A 153 -16.24 -12.05 -18.92
CA GLY A 153 -17.54 -12.24 -18.29
C GLY A 153 -17.84 -11.07 -17.36
N PHE A 154 -18.74 -10.18 -17.78
CA PHE A 154 -19.16 -9.05 -16.95
C PHE A 154 -19.91 -9.55 -15.72
N SER A 155 -20.93 -10.37 -15.93
CA SER A 155 -21.83 -10.83 -14.87
C SER A 155 -21.12 -11.74 -13.88
N ARG A 156 -20.25 -12.64 -14.37
CA ARG A 156 -19.35 -13.41 -13.50
C ARG A 156 -18.48 -12.50 -12.62
N THR A 157 -17.82 -11.51 -13.23
CA THR A 157 -16.88 -10.62 -12.50
C THR A 157 -17.63 -9.76 -11.48
N VAL A 158 -18.85 -9.30 -11.77
CA VAL A 158 -19.69 -8.59 -10.80
C VAL A 158 -20.07 -9.49 -9.61
N LYS A 159 -20.44 -10.75 -9.85
CA LYS A 159 -20.74 -11.69 -8.76
C LYS A 159 -19.52 -11.92 -7.86
N GLU A 160 -18.35 -12.15 -8.47
CA GLU A 160 -17.10 -12.28 -7.73
C GLU A 160 -16.77 -11.02 -6.93
N LEU A 161 -17.00 -9.82 -7.51
CA LEU A 161 -16.83 -8.55 -6.82
C LEU A 161 -17.70 -8.47 -5.57
N VAL A 162 -19.00 -8.77 -5.69
CA VAL A 162 -19.94 -8.69 -4.57
C VAL A 162 -19.52 -9.64 -3.44
N VAL A 163 -19.17 -10.88 -3.78
CA VAL A 163 -18.83 -11.92 -2.80
C VAL A 163 -17.45 -11.71 -2.18
N LYS A 164 -16.39 -11.53 -2.98
CA LYS A 164 -15.02 -11.45 -2.47
C LYS A 164 -14.70 -10.10 -1.82
N MET A 165 -15.28 -9.02 -2.34
CA MET A 165 -15.03 -7.67 -1.82
C MET A 165 -16.04 -7.21 -0.77
N ASN A 166 -17.05 -8.04 -0.46
CA ASN A 166 -18.10 -7.75 0.52
C ASN A 166 -18.74 -6.36 0.31
N THR A 167 -19.17 -6.09 -0.93
CA THR A 167 -19.78 -4.81 -1.32
C THR A 167 -21.04 -5.07 -2.14
N ARG A 168 -22.02 -4.15 -2.06
CA ARG A 168 -23.09 -4.07 -3.05
C ARG A 168 -22.57 -3.43 -4.33
N ALA A 169 -23.02 -3.91 -5.48
CA ALA A 169 -22.66 -3.38 -6.79
C ALA A 169 -23.79 -2.50 -7.35
N LEU A 170 -23.49 -1.27 -7.74
CA LEU A 170 -24.40 -0.37 -8.44
C LEU A 170 -24.02 -0.35 -9.92
N LEU A 171 -24.77 -1.04 -10.78
CA LEU A 171 -24.47 -1.05 -12.21
C LEU A 171 -24.77 0.32 -12.80
N VAL A 172 -23.74 1.03 -13.24
CA VAL A 172 -23.89 2.33 -13.92
C VAL A 172 -23.99 2.12 -15.42
N ASN A 173 -23.26 1.13 -15.95
CA ASN A 173 -23.39 0.69 -17.33
C ASN A 173 -23.21 -0.83 -17.46
N THR A 174 -23.71 -1.38 -18.57
CA THR A 174 -23.58 -2.79 -18.95
C THR A 174 -23.00 -2.93 -20.36
N PRO A 175 -22.36 -4.06 -20.70
CA PRO A 175 -21.67 -4.19 -21.97
C PRO A 175 -22.63 -4.39 -23.16
N VAL A 176 -22.29 -3.79 -24.30
CA VAL A 176 -23.03 -3.95 -25.57
C VAL A 176 -22.16 -4.71 -26.56
N PHE A 177 -22.73 -5.78 -27.12
CA PHE A 177 -22.08 -6.65 -28.09
C PHE A 177 -22.82 -6.60 -29.43
N LYS A 178 -22.07 -6.69 -30.52
CA LYS A 178 -22.64 -6.82 -31.87
C LYS A 178 -22.15 -8.11 -32.50
N VAL A 179 -23.09 -8.91 -33.00
CA VAL A 179 -22.79 -10.11 -33.77
C VAL A 179 -22.34 -9.70 -35.17
N GLU A 180 -21.17 -10.17 -35.60
CA GLU A 180 -20.71 -9.89 -36.97
C GLU A 180 -21.49 -10.72 -38.00
N PRO A 181 -21.96 -10.11 -39.11
CA PRO A 181 -22.70 -10.83 -40.14
C PRO A 181 -21.85 -11.96 -40.74
N GLY A 182 -22.33 -13.20 -40.63
CA GLY A 182 -21.66 -14.39 -41.21
C GLY A 182 -20.74 -15.15 -40.26
N THR A 183 -20.48 -14.64 -39.06
CA THR A 183 -19.78 -15.34 -37.96
C THR A 183 -20.72 -15.53 -36.77
N LYS A 184 -20.45 -16.49 -35.88
CA LYS A 184 -21.15 -16.60 -34.59
C LYS A 184 -20.53 -15.73 -33.48
N ASP A 185 -19.45 -15.02 -33.79
CA ASP A 185 -18.67 -14.30 -32.79
C ASP A 185 -19.32 -12.95 -32.46
N SER A 186 -19.47 -12.70 -31.15
CA SER A 186 -19.97 -11.44 -30.61
C SER A 186 -18.79 -10.53 -30.26
N LYS A 187 -18.77 -9.31 -30.80
CA LYS A 187 -17.71 -8.34 -30.52
C LYS A 187 -18.22 -7.22 -29.64
N PHE A 188 -17.44 -6.86 -28.62
CA PHE A 188 -17.71 -5.71 -27.77
C PHE A 188 -17.59 -4.41 -28.57
N VAL A 189 -18.64 -3.58 -28.56
CA VAL A 189 -18.71 -2.34 -29.36
C VAL A 189 -19.10 -1.11 -28.56
N GLY A 190 -19.57 -1.27 -27.33
CA GLY A 190 -20.06 -0.14 -26.56
C GLY A 190 -20.61 -0.52 -25.20
N VAL A 191 -21.31 0.42 -24.56
CA VAL A 191 -21.94 0.22 -23.26
C VAL A 191 -23.36 0.79 -23.26
N LEU A 192 -24.24 0.18 -22.48
CA LEU A 192 -25.59 0.65 -22.19
C LEU A 192 -25.54 1.44 -20.88
N ASP A 193 -25.82 2.73 -20.94
CA ASP A 193 -25.90 3.65 -19.81
C ASP A 193 -27.26 3.50 -19.12
N LEU A 194 -27.25 2.93 -17.91
CA LEU A 194 -28.47 2.71 -17.11
C LEU A 194 -28.97 3.98 -16.43
N ILE A 195 -28.16 5.03 -16.35
CA ILE A 195 -28.52 6.29 -15.69
C ILE A 195 -29.31 7.17 -16.63
N TYR A 196 -28.86 7.30 -17.88
CA TYR A 196 -29.52 8.14 -18.89
C TYR A 196 -30.41 7.36 -19.86
N GLY A 197 -30.39 6.03 -19.83
CA GLY A 197 -31.19 5.18 -20.72
C GLY A 197 -30.71 5.22 -22.17
N LYS A 198 -29.39 5.22 -22.37
CA LYS A 198 -28.76 5.43 -23.69
C LYS A 198 -27.77 4.34 -24.01
N GLN A 199 -27.72 3.94 -25.27
CA GLN A 199 -26.69 3.08 -25.80
C GLN A 199 -25.55 3.95 -26.36
N LEU A 200 -24.34 3.73 -25.87
CA LEU A 200 -23.12 4.40 -26.33
C LEU A 200 -22.32 3.40 -27.17
N VAL A 201 -22.12 3.69 -28.46
CA VAL A 201 -21.37 2.82 -29.39
C VAL A 201 -20.19 3.59 -29.94
N TRP A 202 -18.98 3.05 -29.76
CA TRP A 202 -17.75 3.67 -30.23
C TRP A 202 -17.46 3.26 -31.67
N ASP A 203 -16.98 4.22 -32.46
CA ASP A 203 -16.45 3.93 -33.80
C ASP A 203 -15.11 3.19 -33.68
N ARG A 204 -14.87 2.20 -34.56
CA ARG A 204 -13.61 1.43 -34.53
C ARG A 204 -12.44 2.20 -35.13
N ASP A 205 -12.73 3.10 -36.07
CA ASP A 205 -11.71 3.82 -36.83
C ASP A 205 -11.38 5.18 -36.20
N ASP A 206 -12.32 5.75 -35.43
CA ASP A 206 -12.17 7.04 -34.77
C ASP A 206 -12.49 6.94 -33.25
N PRO A 207 -11.48 6.94 -32.37
CA PRO A 207 -11.67 6.78 -30.93
C PRO A 207 -12.43 7.94 -30.27
N ASP A 208 -12.50 9.11 -30.93
CA ASP A 208 -13.19 10.29 -30.41
C ASP A 208 -14.68 10.32 -30.78
N LYS A 209 -15.12 9.42 -31.68
CA LYS A 209 -16.48 9.38 -32.19
C LYS A 209 -17.33 8.36 -31.47
N ILE A 210 -18.33 8.85 -30.73
CA ILE A 210 -19.30 8.05 -29.98
C ILE A 210 -20.68 8.30 -30.57
N ASN A 211 -21.35 7.25 -31.03
CA ASN A 211 -22.75 7.30 -31.42
C ASN A 211 -23.62 7.06 -30.19
N VAL A 212 -24.47 8.03 -29.88
CA VAL A 212 -25.41 7.98 -28.75
C VAL A 212 -26.80 7.68 -29.30
N ILE A 213 -27.39 6.57 -28.85
CA ILE A 213 -28.68 6.08 -29.32
C ILE A 213 -29.61 6.00 -28.10
N ASP A 214 -30.79 6.62 -28.20
CA ASP A 214 -31.80 6.53 -27.14
C ASP A 214 -32.46 5.14 -27.17
N VAL A 215 -32.57 4.50 -26.00
CA VAL A 215 -33.15 3.15 -25.89
C VAL A 215 -34.62 3.28 -25.52
N THR A 216 -35.50 3.06 -26.50
CA THR A 216 -36.96 3.11 -26.34
C THR A 216 -37.60 1.74 -26.47
N GLU A 217 -38.90 1.65 -26.19
CA GLU A 217 -39.69 0.43 -26.42
C GLU A 217 -39.46 -0.10 -27.86
N GLY A 218 -39.07 -1.36 -27.97
CA GLY A 218 -38.73 -2.03 -29.24
C GLY A 218 -37.23 -2.06 -29.61
N HIS A 219 -36.36 -1.41 -28.83
CA HIS A 219 -34.91 -1.54 -28.97
C HIS A 219 -34.41 -2.89 -28.38
N GLU A 220 -33.36 -3.48 -28.98
CA GLU A 220 -32.82 -4.78 -28.57
C GLU A 220 -32.43 -4.85 -27.09
N TYR A 221 -31.92 -3.74 -26.55
CA TYR A 221 -31.46 -3.61 -25.15
C TYR A 221 -32.51 -2.98 -24.21
N TYR A 222 -33.77 -2.83 -24.63
CA TYR A 222 -34.79 -2.20 -23.79
C TYR A 222 -35.07 -2.99 -22.52
N ASP A 223 -35.21 -4.31 -22.62
CA ASP A 223 -35.47 -5.18 -21.46
C ASP A 223 -34.29 -5.20 -20.48
N ASP A 224 -33.05 -5.15 -21.00
CA ASP A 224 -31.84 -5.04 -20.16
C ASP A 224 -31.79 -3.70 -19.42
N LEU A 225 -32.20 -2.61 -20.07
CA LEU A 225 -32.28 -1.29 -19.44
C LEU A 225 -33.32 -1.28 -18.32
N LEU A 226 -34.51 -1.86 -18.56
CA LEU A 226 -35.61 -1.89 -17.58
C LEU A 226 -35.19 -2.63 -16.31
N HIS A 227 -34.75 -3.88 -16.44
CA HIS A 227 -34.32 -4.68 -15.27
C HIS A 227 -33.07 -4.12 -14.59
N GLY A 228 -32.13 -3.58 -15.37
CA GLY A 228 -30.94 -2.92 -14.82
C GLY A 228 -31.29 -1.69 -13.98
N ARG A 229 -32.27 -0.89 -14.41
CA ARG A 229 -32.76 0.26 -13.64
C ARG A 229 -33.58 -0.14 -12.42
N GLU A 230 -34.42 -1.16 -12.55
CA GLU A 230 -35.15 -1.73 -11.41
C GLU A 230 -34.19 -2.14 -10.28
N ALA A 231 -33.21 -2.99 -10.59
CA ALA A 231 -32.21 -3.43 -9.61
C ALA A 231 -31.39 -2.27 -9.02
N LEU A 232 -31.04 -1.27 -9.84
CA LEU A 232 -30.31 -0.09 -9.39
C LEU A 232 -31.13 0.76 -8.41
N VAL A 233 -32.40 1.05 -8.73
CA VAL A 233 -33.30 1.87 -7.90
C VAL A 233 -33.62 1.15 -6.59
N GLU A 234 -33.89 -0.16 -6.62
CA GLU A 234 -34.13 -0.96 -5.41
C GLU A 234 -32.93 -0.93 -4.47
N THR A 235 -31.72 -1.16 -4.99
CA THR A 235 -30.50 -1.16 -4.18
C THR A 235 -30.23 0.22 -3.56
N LEU A 236 -30.48 1.29 -4.30
CA LEU A 236 -30.32 2.67 -3.79
C LEU A 236 -31.42 3.05 -2.79
N GLY A 237 -32.62 2.50 -2.93
CA GLY A 237 -33.74 2.70 -2.01
C GLY A 237 -33.46 2.19 -0.59
N GLU A 238 -32.51 1.27 -0.40
CA GLU A 238 -32.06 0.84 0.94
C GLU A 238 -31.34 1.95 1.73
N VAL A 239 -30.76 2.95 1.04
CA VAL A 239 -29.86 3.95 1.64
C VAL A 239 -30.42 5.37 1.57
N ASP A 240 -31.18 5.69 0.51
CA ASP A 240 -31.61 7.06 0.22
C ASP A 240 -33.12 7.19 0.24
N GLU A 241 -33.67 7.60 1.37
CA GLU A 241 -35.10 7.86 1.54
C GLU A 241 -35.63 8.89 0.53
N SER A 242 -34.81 9.85 0.09
CA SER A 242 -35.24 10.88 -0.87
C SER A 242 -35.46 10.31 -2.27
N LEU A 243 -34.70 9.26 -2.64
CA LEU A 243 -34.94 8.52 -3.88
C LEU A 243 -36.27 7.76 -3.80
N VAL A 244 -36.56 7.12 -2.67
CA VAL A 244 -37.82 6.38 -2.47
C VAL A 244 -39.02 7.32 -2.55
N GLU A 245 -38.95 8.50 -1.93
CA GLU A 245 -40.00 9.51 -2.03
C GLU A 245 -40.21 9.97 -3.48
N HIS A 246 -39.14 10.28 -4.20
CA HIS A 246 -39.20 10.67 -5.62
C HIS A 246 -39.77 9.56 -6.51
N PHE A 247 -39.41 8.31 -6.25
CA PHE A 247 -39.91 7.15 -6.97
C PHE A 247 -41.42 6.96 -6.80
N LEU A 248 -41.94 7.10 -5.58
CA LEU A 248 -43.36 6.93 -5.29
C LEU A 248 -44.23 8.12 -5.74
N SER A 249 -43.70 9.34 -5.66
CA SER A 249 -44.47 10.57 -5.89
C SER A 249 -44.33 11.14 -7.30
N ASP A 250 -43.10 11.35 -7.77
CA ASP A 250 -42.82 12.03 -9.04
C ASP A 250 -42.71 11.04 -10.21
N ALA A 251 -42.22 9.82 -9.93
CA ALA A 251 -42.07 8.78 -10.95
C ALA A 251 -43.29 7.85 -11.06
N ASP A 252 -44.33 8.02 -10.24
CA ASP A 252 -45.53 7.15 -10.18
C ASP A 252 -45.22 5.63 -10.07
N GLY A 253 -44.10 5.27 -9.43
CA GLY A 253 -43.63 3.88 -9.33
C GLY A 253 -43.00 3.32 -10.60
N ASP A 254 -42.69 4.15 -11.60
CA ASP A 254 -42.01 3.75 -12.82
C ASP A 254 -40.50 3.99 -12.72
N TYR A 255 -39.72 2.90 -12.71
CA TYR A 255 -38.26 2.93 -12.62
C TYR A 255 -37.60 3.73 -13.74
N LEU A 256 -38.21 3.80 -14.93
CA LEU A 256 -37.65 4.53 -16.07
C LEU A 256 -37.87 6.05 -15.97
N LYS A 257 -38.86 6.50 -15.20
CA LYS A 257 -39.16 7.93 -15.02
C LYS A 257 -38.30 8.60 -13.96
N VAL A 258 -37.60 7.83 -13.13
CA VAL A 258 -36.67 8.37 -12.14
C VAL A 258 -35.61 9.23 -12.83
N SER A 259 -35.50 10.48 -12.38
CA SER A 259 -34.58 11.45 -12.99
C SER A 259 -33.11 11.02 -12.86
N PRO A 260 -32.30 11.13 -13.94
CA PRO A 260 -30.85 10.88 -13.89
C PRO A 260 -30.13 11.70 -12.82
N ASP A 261 -30.59 12.92 -12.52
CA ASP A 261 -29.96 13.78 -11.50
C ASP A 261 -30.16 13.23 -10.08
N VAL A 262 -31.35 12.68 -9.80
CA VAL A 262 -31.66 12.04 -8.51
C VAL A 262 -30.86 10.75 -8.37
N LEU A 263 -30.80 9.93 -9.42
CA LEU A 263 -29.97 8.72 -9.46
C LEU A 263 -28.49 9.04 -9.20
N ASN A 264 -27.92 10.02 -9.92
CA ASN A 264 -26.51 10.40 -9.74
C ASN A 264 -26.22 10.84 -8.29
N LYS A 265 -27.12 11.63 -7.68
CA LYS A 265 -27.00 12.08 -6.30
C LYS A 265 -27.07 10.91 -5.31
N SER A 266 -28.00 9.98 -5.55
CA SER A 266 -28.19 8.81 -4.70
C SER A 266 -27.01 7.83 -4.78
N ILE A 267 -26.49 7.59 -6.00
CA ILE A 267 -25.27 6.80 -6.22
C ILE A 267 -24.08 7.45 -5.51
N ARG A 268 -23.92 8.77 -5.61
CA ARG A 268 -22.87 9.49 -4.88
C ARG A 268 -23.01 9.27 -3.38
N ASN A 269 -24.21 9.44 -2.81
CA ASN A 269 -24.45 9.23 -1.39
C ASN A 269 -24.07 7.82 -0.94
N ALA A 270 -24.51 6.79 -1.67
CA ALA A 270 -24.19 5.39 -1.39
C ALA A 270 -22.68 5.08 -1.53
N THR A 271 -21.99 5.75 -2.46
CA THR A 271 -20.54 5.61 -2.68
C THR A 271 -19.75 6.24 -1.54
N LEU A 272 -20.14 7.45 -1.11
CA LEU A 272 -19.49 8.18 -0.02
C LEU A 272 -19.71 7.52 1.35
N SER A 273 -20.88 6.92 1.56
CA SER A 273 -21.18 6.15 2.79
C SER A 273 -20.53 4.76 2.82
N LEU A 274 -19.84 4.36 1.74
CA LEU A 274 -19.22 3.04 1.55
C LEU A 274 -20.23 1.89 1.58
N HIS A 275 -21.52 2.17 1.37
CA HIS A 275 -22.57 1.16 1.40
C HIS A 275 -22.60 0.33 0.11
N ALA A 276 -22.37 0.99 -1.02
CA ALA A 276 -22.36 0.35 -2.33
C ALA A 276 -21.32 0.99 -3.27
N THR A 277 -20.87 0.21 -4.25
CA THR A 277 -19.79 0.59 -5.17
C THR A 277 -20.34 0.71 -6.60
N PRO A 278 -20.17 1.85 -7.28
CA PRO A 278 -20.48 1.99 -8.71
C PRO A 278 -19.61 1.08 -9.58
N VAL A 279 -20.24 0.35 -10.49
CA VAL A 279 -19.59 -0.58 -11.40
C VAL A 279 -19.80 -0.14 -12.85
N LEU A 280 -18.70 -0.01 -13.58
CA LEU A 280 -18.65 0.29 -15.00
C LEU A 280 -17.85 -0.80 -15.72
N CYS A 281 -18.03 -0.90 -17.04
CA CYS A 281 -17.23 -1.76 -17.89
C CYS A 281 -16.69 -1.02 -19.13
N GLY A 282 -15.68 -1.61 -19.76
CA GLY A 282 -15.08 -1.09 -20.98
C GLY A 282 -13.90 -1.93 -21.47
N ALA A 283 -13.21 -1.36 -22.47
CA ALA A 283 -12.01 -1.93 -23.05
C ALA A 283 -11.01 -0.81 -23.36
N SER A 284 -10.14 -0.51 -22.41
CA SER A 284 -9.18 0.60 -22.52
C SER A 284 -8.25 0.47 -23.73
N PHE A 285 -7.89 -0.76 -24.12
CA PHE A 285 -7.09 -1.01 -25.33
C PHE A 285 -7.83 -0.59 -26.61
N ARG A 286 -9.16 -0.76 -26.64
CA ARG A 286 -10.04 -0.40 -27.77
C ARG A 286 -10.62 0.99 -27.67
N ASN A 287 -10.22 1.78 -26.67
CA ASN A 287 -10.72 3.15 -26.42
C ASN A 287 -12.20 3.24 -26.00
N ILE A 288 -12.80 2.12 -25.56
CA ILE A 288 -14.23 2.04 -25.22
C ILE A 288 -14.42 2.15 -23.70
N GLY A 289 -15.34 3.02 -23.25
CA GLY A 289 -15.80 3.08 -21.86
C GLY A 289 -14.97 3.95 -20.90
N VAL A 290 -13.84 4.52 -21.34
CA VAL A 290 -12.99 5.38 -20.48
C VAL A 290 -13.62 6.75 -20.23
N GLN A 291 -14.35 7.32 -21.20
CA GLN A 291 -15.03 8.61 -21.00
C GLN A 291 -16.15 8.53 -19.93
N PRO A 292 -17.05 7.52 -19.95
CA PRO A 292 -17.98 7.28 -18.85
C PRO A 292 -17.30 7.07 -17.49
N LEU A 293 -16.14 6.42 -17.46
CA LEU A 293 -15.35 6.26 -16.23
C LEU A 293 -14.87 7.61 -15.68
N LEU A 294 -14.36 8.52 -16.54
CA LEU A 294 -13.98 9.87 -16.13
C LEU A 294 -15.16 10.68 -15.60
N ASP A 295 -16.35 10.50 -16.20
CA ASP A 295 -17.59 11.10 -15.71
C ASP A 295 -17.98 10.55 -14.33
N ALA A 296 -17.90 9.25 -14.13
CA ALA A 296 -18.19 8.60 -12.85
C ALA A 296 -17.21 9.05 -11.73
N ILE A 297 -15.92 9.22 -12.04
CA ILE A 297 -14.91 9.74 -11.10
C ILE A 297 -15.34 11.11 -10.55
N VAL A 298 -15.78 12.00 -11.43
CA VAL A 298 -16.18 13.34 -11.03
C VAL A 298 -17.52 13.33 -10.27
N ASN A 299 -18.48 12.53 -10.73
CA ASN A 299 -19.83 12.48 -10.18
C ASN A 299 -19.90 11.77 -8.82
N TYR A 300 -19.14 10.68 -8.61
CA TYR A 300 -19.35 9.78 -7.47
C TYR A 300 -18.23 9.80 -6.42
N LEU A 301 -16.98 10.09 -6.79
CA LEU A 301 -15.88 10.15 -5.82
C LEU A 301 -15.88 11.47 -5.03
N PRO A 302 -15.36 11.48 -3.78
CA PRO A 302 -15.37 12.65 -2.91
C PRO A 302 -14.44 13.75 -3.42
N ASP A 303 -14.78 14.98 -3.06
CA ASP A 303 -13.79 16.05 -3.01
C ASP A 303 -13.02 16.06 -1.66
N PRO A 304 -11.91 16.79 -1.53
CA PRO A 304 -11.07 16.75 -0.33
C PRO A 304 -11.76 17.24 0.96
N SER A 305 -12.90 17.93 0.88
CA SER A 305 -13.67 18.34 2.07
C SER A 305 -14.64 17.27 2.57
N GLU A 306 -15.08 16.38 1.70
CA GLU A 306 -15.94 15.22 1.99
C GLU A 306 -15.12 13.96 2.32
N ALA A 307 -13.83 13.96 1.96
CA ALA A 307 -12.93 12.84 2.18
C ALA A 307 -12.64 12.56 3.66
N ARG A 308 -12.22 11.32 3.94
CA ARG A 308 -11.78 10.90 5.27
C ARG A 308 -10.64 11.81 5.76
N PRO A 309 -10.74 12.38 6.98
CA PRO A 309 -9.66 13.19 7.54
C PRO A 309 -8.41 12.33 7.84
N PRO A 310 -7.20 12.92 7.78
CA PRO A 310 -5.98 12.20 8.12
C PRO A 310 -5.97 11.79 9.59
N GLU A 311 -5.47 10.59 9.87
CA GLU A 311 -5.27 10.16 11.25
C GLU A 311 -4.08 10.89 11.88
N VAL A 312 -4.33 11.52 13.01
CA VAL A 312 -3.32 12.28 13.76
C VAL A 312 -2.98 11.59 15.08
N ASN A 313 -1.75 11.77 15.53
CA ASN A 313 -1.20 11.14 16.74
C ASN A 313 -1.92 11.52 18.04
N ASN A 314 -2.62 12.65 18.08
CA ASN A 314 -3.35 13.12 19.25
C ASN A 314 -4.85 13.22 18.97
N LYS A 315 -5.64 12.35 19.61
CA LYS A 315 -7.10 12.29 19.49
C LYS A 315 -7.82 13.54 20.04
N ASP A 316 -7.14 14.35 20.86
CA ASP A 316 -7.71 15.60 21.40
C ASP A 316 -7.74 16.75 20.37
N ILE A 317 -7.07 16.59 19.23
CA ILE A 317 -7.09 17.57 18.15
C ILE A 317 -8.43 17.48 17.42
N LYS A 318 -9.28 18.50 17.60
CA LYS A 318 -10.54 18.60 16.87
C LYS A 318 -10.26 18.82 15.38
N VAL A 319 -10.77 17.91 14.55
CA VAL A 319 -10.77 18.02 13.10
C VAL A 319 -12.17 18.39 12.64
N THR A 320 -12.30 19.51 11.94
CA THR A 320 -13.58 19.96 11.36
C THR A 320 -13.38 20.18 9.87
N SER A 321 -14.41 19.96 9.05
CA SER A 321 -14.36 20.24 7.61
C SER A 321 -15.16 21.49 7.28
N ASN A 322 -14.64 22.33 6.38
CA ASN A 322 -15.34 23.47 5.81
C ASN A 322 -15.25 23.42 4.28
N PRO A 323 -16.39 23.45 3.55
CA PRO A 323 -16.40 23.36 2.09
C PRO A 323 -15.51 24.39 1.37
N LYS A 324 -15.28 25.57 1.97
CA LYS A 324 -14.45 26.63 1.36
C LYS A 324 -12.97 26.55 1.72
N ASN A 325 -12.66 26.06 2.92
CA ASN A 325 -11.31 26.12 3.49
C ASN A 325 -10.68 24.72 3.64
N GLY A 326 -11.37 23.66 3.24
CA GLY A 326 -10.98 22.27 3.46
C GLY A 326 -11.03 21.89 4.94
N LEU A 327 -10.15 20.97 5.33
CA LEU A 327 -10.02 20.56 6.73
C LEU A 327 -9.46 21.71 7.56
N ILE A 328 -10.02 21.92 8.74
CA ILE A 328 -9.57 22.86 9.76
C ILE A 328 -9.15 22.03 10.97
N LEU A 329 -7.85 22.03 11.23
CA LEU A 329 -7.24 21.31 12.35
C LEU A 329 -7.11 22.25 13.56
N ASN A 330 -7.45 21.76 14.74
CA ASN A 330 -7.37 22.51 16.01
C ASN A 330 -8.17 23.84 15.98
N ASN A 331 -9.28 23.89 15.23
CA ASN A 331 -10.06 25.11 15.00
C ASN A 331 -9.25 26.31 14.47
N ASN A 332 -8.09 26.05 13.85
CA ASN A 332 -7.17 27.07 13.40
C ASN A 332 -7.13 27.10 11.86
N PRO A 333 -7.88 28.00 11.20
CA PRO A 333 -7.94 28.03 9.74
C PRO A 333 -6.62 28.50 9.09
N ASN A 334 -5.71 29.08 9.87
CA ASN A 334 -4.41 29.55 9.39
C ASN A 334 -3.30 28.52 9.57
N LEU A 335 -3.59 27.38 10.20
CA LEU A 335 -2.65 26.28 10.36
C LEU A 335 -2.61 25.48 9.05
N CYS A 336 -1.47 25.54 8.37
CA CYS A 336 -1.19 24.69 7.23
C CYS A 336 -0.60 23.37 7.72
N VAL A 337 -1.18 22.25 7.30
CA VAL A 337 -0.67 20.90 7.59
C VAL A 337 -0.56 20.12 6.29
N SER A 338 0.61 19.56 6.05
CA SER A 338 0.91 18.75 4.87
C SER A 338 1.72 17.51 5.21
N LEU A 339 1.54 16.45 4.44
CA LEU A 339 2.27 15.19 4.57
C LEU A 339 3.22 15.04 3.39
N ALA A 340 4.50 14.80 3.66
CA ALA A 340 5.44 14.32 2.66
C ALA A 340 5.24 12.83 2.48
N PHE A 341 4.82 12.42 1.28
CA PHE A 341 4.52 11.02 1.04
C PHE A 341 5.47 10.37 0.05
N LYS A 342 6.06 11.08 -0.92
CA LYS A 342 7.00 10.46 -1.87
C LYS A 342 8.24 11.32 -2.04
N VAL A 343 9.41 10.68 -2.13
CA VAL A 343 10.68 11.35 -2.44
C VAL A 343 11.25 10.73 -3.71
N ILE A 344 11.64 11.56 -4.66
CA ILE A 344 12.26 11.15 -5.92
C ILE A 344 13.47 12.05 -6.14
N THR A 345 14.58 11.51 -6.60
CA THR A 345 15.72 12.33 -7.03
C THR A 345 15.78 12.40 -8.54
N ASP A 346 15.80 13.62 -9.08
CA ASP A 346 15.94 13.89 -10.52
C ASP A 346 17.35 14.45 -10.78
N ALA A 347 18.01 13.98 -11.85
CA ALA A 347 19.38 14.36 -12.17
C ALA A 347 19.56 15.87 -12.44
N ILE A 348 18.52 16.56 -12.91
CA ILE A 348 18.56 17.99 -13.25
C ILE A 348 18.03 18.83 -12.09
N ARG A 349 16.96 18.37 -11.43
CA ARG A 349 16.21 19.15 -10.43
C ARG A 349 16.59 18.85 -8.99
N GLY A 350 17.42 17.83 -8.77
CA GLY A 350 17.78 17.33 -7.45
C GLY A 350 16.62 16.59 -6.79
N THR A 351 16.62 16.52 -5.46
CA THR A 351 15.58 15.83 -4.70
C THR A 351 14.25 16.58 -4.73
N MET A 352 13.22 15.87 -5.16
CA MET A 352 11.83 16.29 -5.23
C MET A 352 11.04 15.56 -4.16
N VAL A 353 10.37 16.32 -3.28
CA VAL A 353 9.53 15.74 -2.23
C VAL A 353 8.07 16.07 -2.53
N PHE A 354 7.29 15.04 -2.83
CA PHE A 354 5.85 15.12 -3.06
C PHE A 354 5.13 15.25 -1.72
N ILE A 355 4.26 16.25 -1.65
CA ILE A 355 3.47 16.58 -0.49
C ILE A 355 1.98 16.65 -0.85
N ARG A 356 1.13 16.28 0.10
CA ARG A 356 -0.31 16.56 0.07
C ARG A 356 -0.64 17.57 1.16
N VAL A 357 -1.32 18.66 0.79
CA VAL A 357 -1.81 19.67 1.74
C VAL A 357 -3.20 19.25 2.22
N TYR A 358 -3.40 19.10 3.53
CA TYR A 358 -4.69 18.72 4.12
C TYR A 358 -5.47 19.91 4.65
N SER A 359 -4.76 20.87 5.25
CA SER A 359 -5.34 22.05 5.89
C SER A 359 -4.46 23.27 5.60
N GLY A 360 -5.06 24.46 5.58
CA GLY A 360 -4.38 25.74 5.36
C GLY A 360 -3.72 25.86 3.97
N VAL A 361 -2.85 26.86 3.81
CA VAL A 361 -2.20 27.18 2.52
C VAL A 361 -0.68 27.16 2.68
N LEU A 362 0.00 26.36 1.86
CA LEU A 362 1.46 26.34 1.83
C LEU A 362 1.96 27.36 0.81
N ARG A 363 2.82 28.28 1.22
CA ARG A 363 3.36 29.35 0.36
C ARG A 363 4.84 29.16 0.09
N SER A 364 5.28 29.46 -1.12
CA SER A 364 6.70 29.48 -1.47
C SER A 364 7.47 30.46 -0.58
N ASN A 365 8.75 30.17 -0.32
CA ASN A 365 9.63 30.98 0.54
C ASN A 365 9.15 31.20 1.99
N HIS A 366 8.19 30.42 2.49
CA HIS A 366 7.81 30.43 3.89
C HIS A 366 8.72 29.56 4.76
N THR A 367 8.71 29.85 6.05
CA THR A 367 9.35 29.01 7.04
C THR A 367 8.39 27.93 7.49
N VAL A 368 8.83 26.68 7.48
CA VAL A 368 8.05 25.53 7.89
C VAL A 368 8.73 24.83 9.06
N TYR A 369 7.96 24.00 9.75
CA TYR A 369 8.43 23.18 10.85
C TYR A 369 8.08 21.72 10.57
N ASN A 370 9.09 20.86 10.59
CA ASN A 370 8.88 19.41 10.53
C ASN A 370 8.58 18.93 11.95
N THR A 371 7.34 18.50 12.20
CA THR A 371 6.93 18.06 13.53
C THR A 371 7.50 16.69 13.88
N THR A 372 7.83 15.86 12.88
CA THR A 372 8.45 14.55 13.08
C THR A 372 9.85 14.68 13.66
N THR A 373 10.70 15.50 13.03
CA THR A 373 12.12 15.69 13.42
C THR A 373 12.35 16.86 14.39
N GLY A 374 11.38 17.77 14.53
CA GLY A 374 11.50 18.97 15.36
C GLY A 374 12.36 20.08 14.72
N THR A 375 12.61 20.00 13.41
CA THR A 375 13.51 20.93 12.71
C THR A 375 12.75 22.07 12.02
N LYS A 376 13.35 23.27 12.04
CA LYS A 376 12.86 24.47 11.37
C LYS A 376 13.69 24.72 10.11
N PHE A 377 13.04 24.88 8.96
CA PHE A 377 13.72 25.25 7.73
C PHE A 377 12.82 26.07 6.80
N LYS A 378 13.44 26.73 5.82
CA LYS A 378 12.75 27.52 4.81
C LYS A 378 12.55 26.70 3.55
N ILE A 379 11.33 26.66 3.03
CA ILE A 379 11.03 26.02 1.75
C ILE A 379 11.38 26.94 0.59
N GLY A 380 11.86 26.35 -0.51
CA GLY A 380 12.20 27.06 -1.73
C GLY A 380 10.99 27.29 -2.62
N LYS A 381 11.09 26.80 -3.86
CA LYS A 381 10.02 26.86 -4.85
C LYS A 381 9.03 25.70 -4.67
N LEU A 382 7.76 25.97 -4.95
CA LEU A 382 6.71 24.96 -5.03
C LEU A 382 6.48 24.63 -6.50
N ILE A 383 6.37 23.34 -6.81
CA ILE A 383 6.10 22.85 -8.16
C ILE A 383 4.83 22.03 -8.13
N GLN A 384 4.00 22.13 -9.15
CA GLN A 384 2.93 21.20 -9.41
C GLN A 384 3.27 20.36 -10.64
N MET A 385 3.23 19.03 -10.51
CA MET A 385 3.53 18.12 -11.60
C MET A 385 2.28 17.87 -12.45
N HIS A 386 2.33 18.25 -13.73
CA HIS A 386 1.32 17.94 -14.72
C HIS A 386 1.87 16.89 -15.67
N ALA A 387 1.66 15.62 -15.34
CA ALA A 387 2.36 14.48 -15.94
C ALA A 387 3.89 14.66 -15.79
N ASN A 388 4.62 14.79 -16.89
CA ASN A 388 6.06 15.03 -16.89
C ASN A 388 6.46 16.53 -16.93
N ILE A 389 5.49 17.45 -16.95
CA ILE A 389 5.73 18.90 -17.07
C ILE A 389 5.62 19.55 -15.68
N PRO A 390 6.70 20.11 -15.11
CA PRO A 390 6.63 20.88 -13.88
C PRO A 390 6.10 22.29 -14.13
N GLU A 391 5.14 22.73 -13.32
CA GLU A 391 4.64 24.10 -13.28
C GLU A 391 5.02 24.74 -11.94
N GLU A 392 5.77 25.84 -11.95
CA GLU A 392 6.09 26.56 -10.72
C GLU A 392 4.86 27.31 -10.20
N VAL A 393 4.54 27.10 -8.93
CA VAL A 393 3.38 27.73 -8.25
C VAL A 393 3.83 28.50 -7.02
N ASN A 394 3.08 29.56 -6.67
CA ASN A 394 3.40 30.37 -5.49
C ASN A 394 2.76 29.81 -4.21
N GLU A 395 1.63 29.13 -4.34
CA GLU A 395 0.81 28.64 -3.22
C GLU A 395 0.21 27.27 -3.57
N LEU A 396 0.08 26.39 -2.57
CA LEU A 396 -0.65 25.12 -2.62
C LEU A 396 -1.80 25.14 -1.60
N TYR A 397 -2.98 24.72 -2.03
CA TYR A 397 -4.22 24.77 -1.24
C TYR A 397 -4.58 23.39 -0.67
N PRO A 398 -5.52 23.30 0.30
CA PRO A 398 -6.02 22.01 0.78
C PRO A 398 -6.50 21.14 -0.37
N GLY A 399 -6.10 19.87 -0.37
CA GLY A 399 -6.40 18.91 -1.43
C GLY A 399 -5.41 18.92 -2.61
N ASP A 400 -4.54 19.93 -2.74
CA ASP A 400 -3.51 19.93 -3.78
C ASP A 400 -2.37 18.96 -3.43
N ILE A 401 -1.89 18.26 -4.47
CA ILE A 401 -0.62 17.53 -4.47
C ILE A 401 0.42 18.40 -5.17
N GLY A 402 1.52 18.67 -4.46
CA GLY A 402 2.62 19.49 -4.96
C GLY A 402 3.98 18.88 -4.64
N VAL A 403 5.04 19.52 -5.14
CA VAL A 403 6.42 19.08 -5.01
C VAL A 403 7.25 20.20 -4.42
N LEU A 404 7.99 19.86 -3.36
CA LEU A 404 9.01 20.71 -2.76
C LEU A 404 10.36 20.40 -3.38
N THR A 405 11.12 21.45 -3.70
CA THR A 405 12.49 21.34 -4.25
C THR A 405 13.47 22.20 -3.46
N GLY A 406 14.75 21.79 -3.49
CA GLY A 406 15.88 22.53 -2.90
C GLY A 406 16.66 21.72 -1.86
N SER A 407 17.90 22.15 -1.61
CA SER A 407 18.84 21.45 -0.72
C SER A 407 18.35 21.32 0.73
N ASN A 408 17.67 22.34 1.25
CA ASN A 408 17.09 22.27 2.60
C ASN A 408 15.99 21.21 2.68
N VAL A 409 15.21 21.04 1.61
CA VAL A 409 14.12 20.06 1.57
C VAL A 409 14.71 18.65 1.63
N SER A 410 15.78 18.38 0.87
CA SER A 410 16.46 17.08 0.87
C SER A 410 17.12 16.70 2.21
N GLU A 411 17.53 17.69 3.00
CA GLU A 411 18.20 17.47 4.29
C GLU A 411 17.19 17.22 5.41
N TYR A 412 16.06 17.95 5.41
CA TYR A 412 15.15 18.01 6.56
C TYR A 412 13.83 17.25 6.39
N ILE A 413 13.53 16.69 5.22
CA ILE A 413 12.26 16.00 4.96
C ILE A 413 12.49 14.59 4.42
N LYS A 414 11.79 13.62 5.01
CA LYS A 414 11.70 12.24 4.53
C LYS A 414 10.25 11.85 4.24
N THR A 415 10.08 10.72 3.55
CA THR A 415 8.77 10.07 3.39
C THR A 415 8.12 9.82 4.76
N GLY A 416 6.86 10.21 4.93
CA GLY A 416 6.09 10.08 6.17
C GLY A 416 6.17 11.30 7.09
N ASP A 417 6.98 12.30 6.77
CA ASP A 417 7.11 13.50 7.62
C ASP A 417 5.91 14.44 7.50
N THR A 418 5.51 15.01 8.63
CA THR A 418 4.47 16.05 8.69
C THR A 418 5.11 17.43 8.75
N ILE A 419 4.69 18.30 7.83
CA ILE A 419 5.16 19.69 7.72
C ILE A 419 4.02 20.61 8.08
N ILE A 420 4.28 21.54 9.02
CA ILE A 420 3.34 22.57 9.43
C ILE A 420 3.87 23.99 9.17
N THR A 421 2.97 24.91 8.88
CA THR A 421 3.27 26.35 8.83
C THR A 421 2.05 27.20 9.17
N HIS A 422 2.25 28.49 9.48
CA HIS A 422 1.17 29.45 9.71
C HIS A 422 1.08 30.40 8.51
N VAL A 423 -0.09 30.48 7.85
CA VAL A 423 -0.26 31.18 6.56
C VAL A 423 0.02 32.69 6.66
N THR A 424 -0.31 33.31 7.81
CA THR A 424 -0.32 34.77 7.99
C THR A 424 1.04 35.40 8.27
N LYS A 425 2.04 34.65 8.73
CA LYS A 425 3.35 35.22 9.12
C LYS A 425 4.50 34.44 8.48
N LYS A 426 5.45 35.15 7.87
CA LYS A 426 6.68 34.57 7.30
C LYS A 426 7.52 33.80 8.35
N ASP A 427 7.44 34.22 9.62
CA ASP A 427 7.95 33.52 10.81
C ASP A 427 6.78 33.03 11.70
N GLY A 428 5.98 32.11 11.16
CA GLY A 428 4.75 31.60 11.80
C GLY A 428 4.92 30.90 13.16
N ILE A 429 6.14 30.57 13.55
CA ILE A 429 6.43 29.66 14.67
C ILE A 429 6.05 30.23 16.05
N ARG A 430 6.15 31.54 16.23
CA ARG A 430 5.76 32.19 17.50
C ARG A 430 4.25 32.16 17.76
N SER A 431 3.46 31.78 16.75
CA SER A 431 1.99 31.76 16.82
C SER A 431 1.44 30.35 17.03
N PHE A 432 2.29 29.31 17.08
CA PHE A 432 1.84 27.95 17.36
C PHE A 432 1.52 27.75 18.84
N ASP A 433 0.47 26.98 19.12
CA ASP A 433 0.31 26.37 20.44
C ASP A 433 1.44 25.35 20.65
N LYS A 434 2.34 25.67 21.58
CA LYS A 434 3.54 24.87 21.88
C LYS A 434 3.22 23.45 22.35
N LYS A 435 2.05 23.20 22.95
CA LYS A 435 1.67 21.88 23.48
C LYS A 435 0.90 21.04 22.47
N LYS A 436 0.09 21.65 21.61
CA LYS A 436 -0.84 20.94 20.71
C LYS A 436 -0.44 20.96 19.24
N GLU A 437 0.00 22.11 18.71
CA GLU A 437 0.25 22.26 17.27
C GLU A 437 1.66 21.81 16.89
N LEU A 438 2.67 22.07 17.73
CA LEU A 438 4.05 21.63 17.46
C LEU A 438 4.24 20.10 17.58
N THR A 439 3.34 19.42 18.27
CA THR A 439 3.36 17.96 18.47
C THR A 439 2.48 17.22 17.47
N LEU A 440 1.77 17.94 16.59
CA LEU A 440 0.85 17.37 15.61
C LEU A 440 1.63 16.56 14.57
N LYS A 441 1.36 15.26 14.49
CA LYS A 441 1.90 14.35 13.47
C LYS A 441 0.75 13.61 12.83
N ILE A 442 0.75 13.53 11.51
CA ILE A 442 -0.05 12.54 10.79
C ILE A 442 0.63 11.19 11.01
N ASN A 443 -0.15 10.15 11.30
CA ASN A 443 0.39 8.84 11.64
C ASN A 443 1.34 8.35 10.53
N PRO A 444 2.57 7.93 10.88
CA PRO A 444 3.55 7.51 9.90
C PRO A 444 3.04 6.30 9.10
N ILE A 445 3.57 6.10 7.90
CA ILE A 445 3.28 4.93 7.10
C ILE A 445 4.02 3.75 7.75
N GLU A 446 3.29 2.69 8.11
CA GLU A 446 3.93 1.48 8.63
C GLU A 446 4.77 0.83 7.52
N ILE A 447 6.05 0.63 7.81
CA ILE A 447 7.00 0.01 6.89
C ILE A 447 7.05 -1.49 7.26
N PRO A 448 6.69 -2.40 6.35
CA PRO A 448 6.83 -3.83 6.58
C PRO A 448 8.31 -4.21 6.79
N PRO A 449 8.62 -5.22 7.62
CA PRO A 449 10.00 -5.66 7.82
C PRO A 449 10.58 -6.25 6.52
N PRO A 450 11.86 -5.98 6.20
CA PRO A 450 12.51 -6.58 5.04
C PRO A 450 12.79 -8.06 5.29
N VAL A 451 12.69 -8.88 4.24
CA VAL A 451 12.81 -10.34 4.33
C VAL A 451 13.97 -10.92 3.50
N PHE A 452 14.46 -10.17 2.51
CA PHE A 452 15.60 -10.55 1.68
C PHE A 452 16.78 -9.62 1.92
N ASN A 453 18.01 -10.16 1.88
CA ASN A 453 19.24 -9.38 1.98
C ASN A 453 20.12 -9.60 0.73
N ALA A 454 20.84 -8.57 0.30
CA ALA A 454 21.90 -8.69 -0.70
C ALA A 454 23.16 -8.00 -0.16
N ALA A 455 24.30 -8.68 -0.23
CA ALA A 455 25.59 -8.07 0.08
C ALA A 455 25.97 -7.08 -1.02
N ILE A 456 26.45 -5.90 -0.63
CA ILE A 456 26.92 -4.85 -1.53
C ILE A 456 28.35 -4.50 -1.14
N GLU A 457 29.25 -4.62 -2.09
CA GLU A 457 30.66 -4.30 -1.92
C GLU A 457 31.10 -3.23 -2.93
N PRO A 458 31.94 -2.27 -2.54
CA PRO A 458 32.50 -1.33 -3.48
C PRO A 458 33.58 -2.04 -4.32
N LYS A 459 33.56 -1.85 -5.65
CA LYS A 459 34.56 -2.48 -6.56
C LYS A 459 36.02 -2.15 -6.19
N THR A 460 36.22 -0.98 -5.57
CA THR A 460 37.51 -0.55 -5.06
C THR A 460 37.29 0.22 -3.76
N LEU A 461 38.29 0.28 -2.87
CA LEU A 461 38.21 1.05 -1.62
C LEU A 461 37.90 2.54 -1.85
N GLY A 462 38.32 3.11 -2.99
CA GLY A 462 38.01 4.50 -3.36
C GLY A 462 36.53 4.75 -3.66
N ASN A 463 35.77 3.69 -4.00
CA ASN A 463 34.36 3.77 -4.34
C ASN A 463 33.43 3.65 -3.12
N LYS A 464 33.98 3.46 -1.91
CA LYS A 464 33.19 3.30 -0.69
C LYS A 464 32.30 4.52 -0.41
N LYS A 465 32.84 5.73 -0.49
CA LYS A 465 32.07 6.96 -0.23
C LYS A 465 30.97 7.19 -1.29
N PRO A 466 31.24 7.09 -2.61
CA PRO A 466 30.19 7.12 -3.63
C PRO A 466 29.10 6.06 -3.43
N MET A 467 29.47 4.84 -2.99
CA MET A 467 28.52 3.78 -2.66
C MET A 467 27.61 4.18 -1.49
N GLU A 468 28.18 4.68 -0.39
CA GLU A 468 27.42 5.13 0.79
C GLU A 468 26.46 6.28 0.42
N GLU A 469 26.89 7.23 -0.42
CA GLU A 469 26.05 8.32 -0.92
C GLU A 469 24.88 7.79 -1.79
N ALA A 470 25.15 6.84 -2.68
CA ALA A 470 24.12 6.23 -3.53
C ALA A 470 23.11 5.40 -2.71
N LEU A 471 23.57 4.62 -1.73
CA LEU A 471 22.72 3.85 -0.82
C LEU A 471 21.86 4.78 0.05
N ALA A 472 22.43 5.85 0.58
CA ALA A 472 21.67 6.85 1.35
C ALA A 472 20.59 7.55 0.51
N GLN A 473 20.85 7.77 -0.78
CA GLN A 473 19.85 8.29 -1.71
C GLN A 473 18.73 7.28 -1.95
N LEU A 474 19.08 6.00 -2.16
CA LEU A 474 18.12 4.93 -2.41
C LEU A 474 17.17 4.69 -1.22
N THR A 475 17.72 4.55 0.00
CA THR A 475 16.94 4.38 1.24
C THR A 475 16.07 5.61 1.57
N ARG A 476 16.46 6.80 1.09
CA ARG A 476 15.65 8.01 1.28
C ARG A 476 14.38 7.99 0.41
N GLU A 477 14.50 7.49 -0.81
CA GLU A 477 13.37 7.35 -1.73
C GLU A 477 12.45 6.20 -1.31
N ASP A 478 13.04 5.06 -0.95
CA ASP A 478 12.34 3.89 -0.46
C ASP A 478 12.78 3.50 0.96
N PRO A 479 12.04 3.91 2.00
CA PRO A 479 12.35 3.56 3.39
C PRO A 479 12.10 2.07 3.72
N SER A 480 11.50 1.29 2.80
CA SER A 480 11.41 -0.18 2.96
C SER A 480 12.72 -0.90 2.61
N LEU A 481 13.68 -0.19 2.02
CA LEU A 481 15.05 -0.66 1.84
C LEU A 481 15.90 -0.28 3.05
N VAL A 482 16.40 -1.29 3.77
CA VAL A 482 17.24 -1.08 4.97
C VAL A 482 18.68 -1.41 4.63
N VAL A 483 19.60 -0.51 4.96
CA VAL A 483 21.03 -0.74 4.81
C VAL A 483 21.62 -0.97 6.19
N THR A 484 22.26 -2.11 6.38
CA THR A 484 23.01 -2.43 7.60
C THR A 484 24.47 -2.70 7.25
N GLN A 485 25.36 -2.50 8.21
CA GLN A 485 26.75 -2.90 8.08
C GLN A 485 26.98 -4.06 9.06
N ASP A 486 27.50 -5.15 8.54
CA ASP A 486 27.88 -6.30 9.34
C ASP A 486 29.22 -6.01 10.04
N GLU A 487 29.24 -6.07 11.37
CA GLU A 487 30.41 -5.69 12.17
C GLU A 487 31.54 -6.73 12.14
N GLU A 488 31.27 -7.98 11.73
CA GLU A 488 32.24 -9.07 11.71
C GLU A 488 32.96 -9.18 10.36
N SER A 489 32.18 -9.17 9.27
CA SER A 489 32.68 -9.18 7.90
C SER A 489 33.05 -7.78 7.38
N GLY A 490 32.51 -6.72 8.00
CA GLY A 490 32.63 -5.35 7.52
C GLY A 490 31.79 -5.04 6.27
N GLN A 491 31.03 -6.03 5.78
CA GLN A 491 30.23 -5.93 4.56
C GLN A 491 28.99 -5.05 4.74
N THR A 492 28.53 -4.45 3.65
CA THR A 492 27.27 -3.68 3.65
C THR A 492 26.15 -4.58 3.12
N LEU A 493 25.06 -4.70 3.87
CA LEU A 493 23.90 -5.51 3.50
C LEU A 493 22.75 -4.57 3.13
N LEU A 494 22.14 -4.80 1.96
CA LEU A 494 20.91 -4.14 1.53
C LEU A 494 19.74 -5.12 1.68
N SER A 495 18.81 -4.77 2.55
CA SER A 495 17.62 -5.55 2.86
C SER A 495 16.39 -4.99 2.17
N GLY A 496 15.50 -5.84 1.65
CA GLY A 496 14.26 -5.44 0.96
C GLY A 496 13.11 -6.43 1.15
N MET A 497 11.92 -6.02 0.70
CA MET A 497 10.67 -6.78 0.85
C MET A 497 10.53 -7.99 -0.10
N GLY A 498 11.31 -8.04 -1.17
CA GLY A 498 11.11 -9.01 -2.25
C GLY A 498 12.37 -9.18 -3.12
N GLU A 499 12.44 -10.29 -3.85
CA GLU A 499 13.50 -10.55 -4.83
C GLU A 499 13.46 -9.50 -5.94
N LEU A 500 12.27 -9.25 -6.52
CA LEU A 500 12.09 -8.24 -7.57
C LEU A 500 12.45 -6.85 -7.05
N HIS A 501 12.09 -6.56 -5.80
CA HIS A 501 12.41 -5.29 -5.16
C HIS A 501 13.93 -5.07 -5.06
N LEU A 502 14.70 -6.07 -4.61
CA LEU A 502 16.16 -5.98 -4.57
C LEU A 502 16.80 -5.95 -5.97
N GLU A 503 16.22 -6.66 -6.95
CA GLU A 503 16.72 -6.65 -8.33
C GLU A 503 16.61 -5.25 -8.96
N ILE A 504 15.50 -4.55 -8.72
CA ILE A 504 15.32 -3.17 -9.16
C ILE A 504 16.25 -2.23 -8.39
N ALA A 505 16.36 -2.40 -7.07
CA ALA A 505 17.28 -1.62 -6.26
C ALA A 505 18.73 -1.74 -6.77
N ARG A 506 19.17 -2.96 -7.11
CA ARG A 506 20.46 -3.24 -7.75
C ARG A 506 20.60 -2.52 -9.09
N ASP A 507 19.62 -2.62 -9.96
CA ASP A 507 19.72 -2.02 -11.30
C ASP A 507 19.75 -0.49 -11.23
N ARG A 508 19.00 0.12 -10.30
CA ARG A 508 19.08 1.55 -10.00
C ARG A 508 20.46 1.96 -9.48
N LEU A 509 21.05 1.19 -8.56
CA LEU A 509 22.41 1.46 -8.08
C LEU A 509 23.43 1.43 -9.23
N LEU A 510 23.36 0.43 -10.10
CA LEU A 510 24.35 0.24 -11.17
C LEU A 510 24.15 1.20 -12.35
N ASN A 511 22.91 1.36 -12.83
CA ASN A 511 22.63 2.06 -14.09
C ASN A 511 22.19 3.51 -13.89
N GLU A 512 21.42 3.82 -12.83
CA GLU A 512 20.88 5.16 -12.59
C GLU A 512 21.85 6.00 -11.76
N LEU A 513 22.27 5.47 -10.61
CA LEU A 513 23.19 6.14 -9.69
C LEU A 513 24.67 5.96 -10.07
N ASN A 514 24.96 5.11 -11.07
CA ASN A 514 26.30 4.78 -11.55
C ASN A 514 27.26 4.38 -10.41
N ALA A 515 26.73 3.71 -9.38
CA ALA A 515 27.52 3.24 -8.25
C ALA A 515 28.43 2.10 -8.72
N GLN A 516 29.73 2.25 -8.49
CA GLN A 516 30.73 1.23 -8.82
C GLN A 516 30.77 0.16 -7.73
N VAL A 517 29.70 -0.63 -7.66
CA VAL A 517 29.48 -1.68 -6.66
C VAL A 517 29.33 -3.04 -7.32
N ASP A 518 29.71 -4.09 -6.58
CA ASP A 518 29.37 -5.47 -6.87
C ASP A 518 28.27 -5.90 -5.89
N VAL A 519 27.20 -6.46 -6.44
CA VAL A 519 26.04 -6.90 -5.65
C VAL A 519 26.05 -8.42 -5.63
N GLY A 520 26.19 -8.99 -4.43
CA GLY A 520 26.16 -10.41 -4.16
C GLY A 520 24.78 -11.02 -4.44
N LYS A 521 24.69 -12.34 -4.31
CA LYS A 521 23.39 -13.03 -4.45
C LYS A 521 22.46 -12.63 -3.31
N VAL A 522 21.16 -12.71 -3.57
CA VAL A 522 20.15 -12.51 -2.53
C VAL A 522 20.21 -13.69 -1.56
N ILE A 523 20.44 -13.42 -0.28
CA ILE A 523 20.52 -14.40 0.81
C ILE A 523 19.32 -14.16 1.75
N VAL A 524 18.78 -15.24 2.29
CA VAL A 524 17.71 -15.20 3.29
C VAL A 524 18.31 -14.93 4.67
N SER A 525 17.70 -14.03 5.44
CA SER A 525 18.16 -13.77 6.82
C SER A 525 17.75 -14.90 7.74
N TYR A 526 18.72 -15.67 8.24
CA TYR A 526 18.51 -16.60 9.35
C TYR A 526 18.62 -15.86 10.69
N LYS A 527 17.95 -16.38 11.71
CA LYS A 527 18.04 -15.90 13.10
C LYS A 527 18.26 -17.10 14.01
N GLU A 528 18.52 -16.86 15.29
CA GLU A 528 18.52 -17.91 16.31
C GLU A 528 17.54 -17.54 17.43
N THR A 529 17.18 -18.50 18.26
CA THR A 529 16.44 -18.24 19.49
C THR A 529 16.85 -19.22 20.58
N VAL A 530 16.53 -18.89 21.82
CA VAL A 530 16.72 -19.78 22.98
C VAL A 530 15.44 -20.57 23.21
N ASN A 531 15.54 -21.88 23.42
CA ASN A 531 14.40 -22.79 23.58
C ASN A 531 13.85 -22.79 25.01
N SER A 532 14.71 -22.50 25.99
CA SER A 532 14.36 -22.46 27.41
C SER A 532 15.10 -21.34 28.13
N THR A 533 14.56 -20.93 29.28
CA THR A 533 15.13 -19.91 30.15
C THR A 533 16.58 -20.26 30.51
N CYS A 534 17.51 -19.37 30.17
CA CYS A 534 18.92 -19.50 30.48
C CYS A 534 19.17 -19.45 31.99
N LYS A 535 20.37 -19.83 32.41
CA LYS A 535 20.75 -19.71 33.83
C LYS A 535 20.84 -18.25 34.27
N GLU A 536 20.17 -17.93 35.36
CA GLU A 536 20.26 -16.63 36.01
C GLU A 536 21.70 -16.34 36.45
N ARG A 537 22.13 -15.09 36.25
CA ARG A 537 23.47 -14.62 36.62
C ARG A 537 23.38 -13.26 37.28
N THR A 538 24.28 -13.06 38.24
CA THR A 538 24.49 -11.80 38.94
C THR A 538 25.92 -11.36 38.73
N ILE A 539 26.12 -10.10 38.36
CA ILE A 539 27.42 -9.45 38.40
C ILE A 539 27.42 -8.45 39.57
N GLU A 540 28.41 -8.58 40.45
CA GLU A 540 28.70 -7.62 41.52
C GLU A 540 30.13 -7.12 41.34
N THR A 541 30.31 -5.81 41.29
CA THR A 541 31.62 -5.17 41.13
C THR A 541 32.11 -4.63 42.47
N GLU A 542 33.43 -4.53 42.65
CA GLU A 542 34.04 -3.88 43.83
C GLU A 542 33.56 -2.42 44.02
N ASP A 543 33.18 -1.76 42.92
CA ASP A 543 32.66 -0.39 42.89
C ASP A 543 31.19 -0.28 43.34
N GLY A 544 30.51 -1.37 43.68
CA GLY A 544 29.15 -1.37 44.23
C GLY A 544 28.00 -1.43 43.20
N TYR A 545 28.28 -1.76 41.94
CA TYR A 545 27.24 -2.11 40.97
C TYR A 545 26.83 -3.57 41.12
N ARG A 546 25.51 -3.82 41.13
CA ARG A 546 24.92 -5.16 41.13
C ARG A 546 23.83 -5.24 40.08
N ILE A 547 23.83 -6.28 39.23
CA ILE A 547 22.72 -6.57 38.31
C ILE A 547 22.53 -8.07 38.25
N THR A 548 21.30 -8.53 38.44
CA THR A 548 20.89 -9.91 38.19
C THR A 548 19.99 -9.96 36.95
N ALA A 549 20.30 -10.85 36.02
CA ALA A 549 19.53 -10.99 34.80
C ALA A 549 19.38 -12.45 34.36
N VAL A 550 18.33 -12.68 33.58
CA VAL A 550 18.03 -13.95 32.92
C VAL A 550 17.55 -13.66 31.50
N ILE A 551 17.87 -14.56 30.57
CA ILE A 551 17.41 -14.49 29.18
C ILE A 551 16.48 -15.67 28.95
N GLU A 552 15.30 -15.43 28.39
CA GLU A 552 14.27 -16.44 28.17
C GLU A 552 13.59 -16.28 26.81
N PRO A 553 12.98 -17.33 26.26
CA PRO A 553 12.14 -17.20 25.08
C PRO A 553 10.96 -16.25 25.37
N LEU A 554 10.54 -15.50 24.34
CA LEU A 554 9.34 -14.69 24.43
C LEU A 554 8.09 -15.59 24.48
N ASP A 555 7.31 -15.42 25.53
CA ASP A 555 5.97 -15.99 25.66
C ASP A 555 4.91 -14.97 25.19
N GLU A 556 4.18 -15.31 24.12
CA GLU A 556 3.16 -14.43 23.54
C GLU A 556 1.94 -14.22 24.45
N GLU A 557 1.60 -15.18 25.31
CA GLU A 557 0.49 -15.03 26.25
C GLU A 557 0.81 -13.96 27.30
N ILE A 558 2.04 -13.99 27.83
CA ILE A 558 2.52 -13.03 28.84
C ILE A 558 2.65 -11.63 28.23
N LYS A 559 3.06 -11.51 26.96
CA LYS A 559 3.11 -10.23 26.24
C LYS A 559 1.73 -9.57 26.12
N SER A 560 0.67 -10.36 25.94
CA SER A 560 -0.70 -9.85 25.79
C SER A 560 -1.28 -9.32 27.11
N ASN A 561 -0.82 -9.84 28.24
CA ASN A 561 -1.27 -9.44 29.57
C ASN A 561 -0.07 -9.35 30.53
N PRO A 562 0.75 -8.28 30.43
CA PRO A 562 1.98 -8.15 31.19
C PRO A 562 1.69 -8.07 32.70
N PRO A 563 2.48 -8.74 33.55
CA PRO A 563 2.33 -8.65 34.99
C PRO A 563 2.45 -7.19 35.47
N GLY A 564 1.53 -6.74 36.33
CA GLY A 564 1.50 -5.33 36.79
C GLY A 564 2.71 -4.85 37.62
N ASN A 565 3.69 -5.72 37.85
CA ASN A 565 4.92 -5.44 38.60
C ASN A 565 6.17 -5.31 37.72
N GLU A 566 5.99 -5.29 36.39
CA GLU A 566 7.07 -5.31 35.41
C GLU A 566 6.91 -4.17 34.40
N GLU A 567 8.03 -3.64 33.93
CA GLU A 567 8.09 -2.66 32.85
C GLU A 567 8.73 -3.27 31.61
N TRP A 568 8.02 -3.21 30.49
CA TRP A 568 8.42 -3.84 29.23
C TRP A 568 8.93 -2.79 28.24
N TYR A 569 10.09 -3.07 27.65
CA TYR A 569 10.75 -2.20 26.69
C TYR A 569 11.09 -2.99 25.42
N SER A 570 10.65 -2.51 24.25
CA SER A 570 10.95 -3.15 22.97
C SER A 570 12.39 -2.88 22.51
N LEU A 571 13.12 -3.93 22.09
CA LEU A 571 14.51 -3.89 21.65
C LEU A 571 14.62 -3.97 20.10
N ALA A 572 14.01 -3.01 19.40
CA ALA A 572 14.00 -2.92 17.93
C ALA A 572 13.12 -3.98 17.21
N SER A 573 13.47 -4.35 15.97
CA SER A 573 12.60 -5.05 15.00
C SER A 573 12.61 -6.59 15.07
N ASP A 574 13.44 -7.20 15.90
CA ASP A 574 13.62 -8.67 15.98
C ASP A 574 12.71 -9.36 17.04
N ASN A 575 11.58 -8.72 17.39
CA ASN A 575 10.63 -9.20 18.40
C ASN A 575 11.27 -9.47 19.79
N ASN A 576 12.35 -8.75 20.11
CA ASN A 576 13.06 -8.87 21.38
C ASN A 576 12.58 -7.82 22.39
N PHE A 577 12.59 -8.18 23.67
CA PHE A 577 12.15 -7.29 24.75
C PHE A 577 13.13 -7.28 25.91
N MET A 578 13.25 -6.14 26.56
CA MET A 578 13.84 -6.02 27.89
C MET A 578 12.72 -5.85 28.89
N VAL A 579 12.70 -6.70 29.91
CA VAL A 579 11.75 -6.60 31.01
C VAL A 579 12.52 -6.21 32.26
N MET A 580 12.11 -5.10 32.88
CA MET A 580 12.68 -4.65 34.13
C MET A 580 11.65 -4.84 35.25
N GLU A 581 11.98 -5.63 36.25
CA GLU A 581 11.19 -5.72 37.47
C GLU A 581 11.34 -4.43 38.29
N LYS A 582 10.27 -4.04 38.98
CA LYS A 582 10.36 -2.91 39.93
C LYS A 582 11.42 -3.20 40.98
N HIS A 583 12.22 -2.18 41.28
CA HIS A 583 13.27 -2.30 42.28
C HIS A 583 12.65 -2.67 43.63
N MET A 584 13.22 -3.67 44.32
CA MET A 584 12.64 -4.24 45.55
C MET A 584 12.52 -3.22 46.68
N THR A 585 13.50 -2.31 46.79
CA THR A 585 13.63 -1.33 47.89
C THR A 585 13.20 0.10 47.54
N TYR A 586 13.33 0.52 46.28
CA TYR A 586 13.21 1.94 45.87
C TYR A 586 12.12 2.10 44.81
N ASP A 587 11.39 3.21 44.91
CA ASP A 587 10.33 3.57 43.96
C ASP A 587 10.80 4.80 43.19
N ALA A 588 10.81 4.73 41.86
CA ALA A 588 11.31 5.77 40.97
C ALA A 588 10.60 7.12 41.16
N GLU A 589 9.34 7.12 41.61
CA GLU A 589 8.56 8.34 41.82
C GLU A 589 8.52 8.80 43.30
N LYS A 590 8.74 7.88 44.25
CA LYS A 590 8.57 8.19 45.69
C LYS A 590 9.86 8.28 46.48
N ASN A 591 10.84 7.42 46.23
CA ASN A 591 12.04 7.32 47.06
C ASN A 591 13.24 6.80 46.24
N TRP A 592 13.80 7.69 45.42
CA TRP A 592 14.94 7.40 44.55
C TRP A 592 16.24 7.95 45.15
N PRO A 593 17.14 7.10 45.68
CA PRO A 593 18.33 7.55 46.42
C PRO A 593 19.56 7.81 45.53
N PHE A 594 19.49 7.50 44.24
CA PHE A 594 20.64 7.55 43.32
C PHE A 594 20.71 8.91 42.61
N GLN A 595 21.93 9.43 42.41
CA GLN A 595 22.12 10.67 41.64
C GLN A 595 21.74 10.50 40.16
N VAL A 596 21.89 9.30 39.62
CA VAL A 596 21.50 9.00 38.24
C VAL A 596 19.99 8.75 38.15
N PRO A 597 19.25 9.42 37.26
CA PRO A 597 17.81 9.19 37.10
C PRO A 597 17.49 7.78 36.59
N TYR A 598 16.39 7.19 37.03
CA TYR A 598 15.90 5.87 36.59
C TYR A 598 15.87 5.72 35.06
N VAL A 599 15.35 6.73 34.35
CA VAL A 599 15.30 6.75 32.88
C VAL A 599 16.69 6.61 32.25
N THR A 600 17.73 7.14 32.88
CA THR A 600 19.12 7.03 32.39
C THR A 600 19.67 5.61 32.60
N VAL A 601 19.28 4.94 33.69
CA VAL A 601 19.60 3.53 33.94
C VAL A 601 18.99 2.67 32.83
N VAL A 602 17.68 2.81 32.58
CA VAL A 602 16.97 2.07 31.52
C VAL A 602 17.61 2.31 30.15
N ASN A 603 17.84 3.57 29.77
CA ASN A 603 18.43 3.93 28.48
C ASN A 603 19.87 3.40 28.30
N SER A 604 20.58 3.09 29.38
CA SER A 604 21.92 2.49 29.30
C SER A 604 21.90 0.97 29.09
N LEU A 605 20.82 0.30 29.54
CA LEU A 605 20.68 -1.15 29.46
C LEU A 605 20.12 -1.60 28.10
N LEU A 606 19.26 -0.80 27.47
CA LEU A 606 18.69 -1.11 26.15
C LEU A 606 19.77 -1.42 25.09
N PRO A 607 20.82 -0.59 24.89
CA PRO A 607 21.89 -0.90 23.94
C PRO A 607 22.71 -2.12 24.36
N SER A 608 22.82 -2.41 25.65
CA SER A 608 23.54 -3.58 26.16
C SER A 608 22.82 -4.88 25.82
N CYS A 609 21.51 -4.93 26.02
CA CYS A 609 20.68 -6.07 25.64
C CYS A 609 20.73 -6.29 24.13
N LEU A 610 20.58 -5.22 23.35
CA LEU A 610 20.55 -5.30 21.89
C LEU A 610 21.84 -5.88 21.30
N VAL A 611 23.01 -5.40 21.74
CA VAL A 611 24.31 -5.91 21.28
C VAL A 611 24.52 -7.38 21.69
N ALA A 612 24.12 -7.75 22.91
CA ALA A 612 24.26 -9.13 23.38
C ALA A 612 23.39 -10.10 22.58
N LEU A 613 22.13 -9.74 22.29
CA LEU A 613 21.23 -10.58 21.50
C LEU A 613 21.65 -10.66 20.02
N GLN A 614 22.21 -9.59 19.45
CA GLN A 614 22.72 -9.61 18.08
C GLN A 614 23.89 -10.58 17.87
N ARG A 615 24.67 -10.84 18.91
CA ARG A 615 25.86 -11.71 18.88
C ARG A 615 25.68 -13.02 19.66
N GLY A 616 24.45 -13.27 20.11
CA GLY A 616 24.14 -14.31 21.08
C GLY A 616 24.00 -15.72 20.50
N GLY A 617 23.88 -15.83 19.18
CA GLY A 617 23.73 -17.11 18.49
C GLY A 617 24.97 -18.00 18.65
N LYS A 618 24.74 -19.29 18.87
CA LYS A 618 25.81 -20.29 19.06
C LYS A 618 25.97 -21.25 17.90
N ILE A 619 24.92 -21.46 17.11
CA ILE A 619 24.94 -22.49 16.07
C ILE A 619 25.55 -21.93 14.78
N GLY A 620 25.00 -20.83 14.27
CA GLY A 620 25.47 -20.12 13.08
C GLY A 620 25.96 -18.71 13.37
N GLY A 621 25.99 -18.29 14.65
CA GLY A 621 26.30 -16.91 15.03
C GLY A 621 25.21 -15.93 14.63
N PHE A 622 23.98 -16.39 14.38
CA PHE A 622 22.91 -15.52 13.91
C PHE A 622 22.33 -14.66 15.04
N PRO A 623 21.77 -13.47 14.74
CA PRO A 623 21.11 -12.65 15.74
C PRO A 623 19.93 -13.38 16.39
N LEU A 624 19.80 -13.23 17.72
CA LEU A 624 18.70 -13.81 18.47
C LEU A 624 17.38 -13.06 18.20
N ASN A 625 16.29 -13.79 18.07
CA ASN A 625 14.94 -13.30 17.82
C ASN A 625 13.96 -13.91 18.82
N SER A 626 12.92 -13.15 19.19
CA SER A 626 11.88 -13.57 20.13
C SER A 626 12.45 -13.97 21.48
N CYS A 627 13.36 -13.16 22.01
CA CYS A 627 13.95 -13.34 23.34
C CYS A 627 13.59 -12.18 24.28
N VAL A 628 13.45 -12.49 25.56
CA VAL A 628 13.23 -11.55 26.66
C VAL A 628 14.47 -11.53 27.53
N VAL A 629 15.06 -10.34 27.71
CA VAL A 629 16.09 -10.09 28.72
C VAL A 629 15.41 -9.54 29.96
N ARG A 630 15.28 -10.37 30.99
CA ARG A 630 14.65 -10.00 32.26
C ARG A 630 15.70 -9.60 33.28
N ILE A 631 15.57 -8.39 33.81
CA ILE A 631 16.43 -7.84 34.86
C ILE A 631 15.64 -7.87 36.16
N ARG A 632 16.18 -8.54 37.18
CA ARG A 632 15.53 -8.69 38.49
C ARG A 632 15.60 -7.42 39.30
N GLY A 633 14.61 -7.20 40.17
CA GLY A 633 14.49 -5.98 40.98
C GLY A 633 15.57 -5.77 42.06
N ASP A 634 16.62 -6.60 42.13
CA ASP A 634 17.73 -6.53 43.08
C ASP A 634 18.97 -5.80 42.52
N TRP A 635 18.80 -5.05 41.42
CA TRP A 635 19.89 -4.27 40.83
C TRP A 635 20.28 -3.08 41.73
N GLU A 636 21.58 -2.85 41.93
CA GLU A 636 22.12 -1.73 42.72
C GLU A 636 23.10 -0.89 41.90
N VAL A 637 23.07 0.42 42.14
CA VAL A 637 24.00 1.40 41.58
C VAL A 637 24.61 2.20 42.73
N PRO A 638 25.91 2.54 42.72
CA PRO A 638 26.50 3.36 43.78
C PRO A 638 25.80 4.70 43.91
N LYS A 639 25.49 5.12 45.14
CA LYS A 639 24.69 6.35 45.40
C LYS A 639 25.39 7.63 44.93
N ASP A 640 26.71 7.60 44.88
CA ASP A 640 27.63 8.65 44.44
C ASP A 640 28.03 8.53 42.95
N ALA A 641 27.53 7.52 42.23
CA ALA A 641 27.79 7.37 40.81
C ALA A 641 27.22 8.57 40.04
N THR A 642 28.10 9.29 39.33
CA THR A 642 27.75 10.41 38.45
C THR A 642 27.70 10.00 36.97
N SER A 643 28.18 8.80 36.64
CA SER A 643 28.27 8.27 35.29
C SER A 643 27.74 6.85 35.22
N ILE A 644 26.99 6.53 34.16
CA ILE A 644 26.39 5.21 33.93
C ILE A 644 27.26 4.30 33.03
N THR A 645 28.40 4.80 32.55
CA THR A 645 29.29 4.07 31.64
C THR A 645 29.78 2.72 32.20
N PRO A 646 30.10 2.58 33.50
CA PRO A 646 30.44 1.28 34.08
C PRO A 646 29.29 0.28 33.96
N LEU A 647 28.06 0.70 34.29
CA LEU A 647 26.86 -0.15 34.22
C LEU A 647 26.64 -0.71 32.81
N LEU A 648 26.86 0.10 31.78
CA LEU A 648 26.76 -0.32 30.38
C LEU A 648 27.79 -1.40 30.02
N THR A 649 29.01 -1.30 30.54
CA THR A 649 30.06 -2.30 30.32
C THR A 649 29.76 -3.60 31.05
N HIS A 650 29.37 -3.51 32.33
CA HIS A 650 29.06 -4.68 33.17
C HIS A 650 27.80 -5.41 32.71
N SER A 651 26.75 -4.68 32.32
CA SER A 651 25.52 -5.29 31.77
C SER A 651 25.77 -6.01 30.45
N ARG A 652 26.57 -5.44 29.53
CA ARG A 652 26.97 -6.14 28.30
C ARG A 652 27.73 -7.43 28.58
N GLN A 653 28.68 -7.37 29.51
CA GLN A 653 29.44 -8.54 29.91
C GLN A 653 28.53 -9.61 30.52
N LEU A 654 27.61 -9.22 31.42
CA LEU A 654 26.65 -10.12 32.04
C LEU A 654 25.78 -10.84 31.00
N PHE A 655 25.15 -10.09 30.10
CA PHE A 655 24.27 -10.69 29.09
C PHE A 655 25.04 -11.59 28.12
N SER A 656 26.24 -11.19 27.72
CA SER A 656 27.10 -12.01 26.86
C SER A 656 27.57 -13.28 27.58
N GLN A 657 27.85 -13.21 28.88
CA GLN A 657 28.24 -14.38 29.70
C GLN A 657 27.08 -15.37 29.86
N ILE A 658 25.86 -14.89 30.11
CA ILE A 658 24.66 -15.75 30.20
C ILE A 658 24.53 -16.60 28.93
N LEU A 659 24.65 -15.97 27.75
CA LEU A 659 24.57 -16.67 26.47
C LEU A 659 25.78 -17.58 26.22
N ALA A 660 26.99 -17.12 26.56
CA ALA A 660 28.23 -17.88 26.37
C ALA A 660 28.34 -19.13 27.25
N GLU A 661 27.72 -19.18 28.41
CA GLU A 661 27.73 -20.36 29.30
C GLU A 661 26.62 -21.38 29.01
N GLU A 662 25.60 -21.00 28.23
CA GLU A 662 24.47 -21.87 27.93
C GLU A 662 24.83 -23.01 26.96
N ASP A 663 24.15 -24.16 27.00
CA ASP A 663 24.44 -25.25 26.06
C ASP A 663 23.96 -24.87 24.65
N GLU A 664 24.73 -25.21 23.61
CA GLU A 664 24.34 -25.05 22.19
C GLU A 664 23.00 -25.75 21.89
N LYS A 665 22.69 -26.84 22.61
CA LYS A 665 21.40 -27.54 22.50
C LYS A 665 20.19 -26.71 22.90
N ASN A 666 20.38 -25.63 23.67
CA ASN A 666 19.31 -24.72 24.02
C ASN A 666 19.02 -23.71 22.91
N PHE A 667 19.81 -23.69 21.84
CA PHE A 667 19.59 -22.80 20.70
C PHE A 667 18.87 -23.53 19.57
N SER A 668 18.08 -22.78 18.82
CA SER A 668 17.50 -23.23 17.56
C SER A 668 17.73 -22.17 16.50
N VAL A 669 18.20 -22.58 15.32
CA VAL A 669 18.21 -21.69 14.15
C VAL A 669 16.78 -21.54 13.66
N LEU A 670 16.41 -20.31 13.41
CA LEU A 670 15.13 -19.90 12.85
C LEU A 670 15.32 -19.48 11.40
N GLU A 671 14.35 -19.86 10.58
CA GLU A 671 14.24 -19.40 9.21
C GLU A 671 12.92 -18.64 8.99
N PRO A 672 12.89 -17.69 8.05
CA PRO A 672 11.67 -17.00 7.70
C PRO A 672 10.76 -17.94 6.90
N VAL A 673 9.54 -18.10 7.40
CA VAL A 673 8.48 -18.87 6.76
C VAL A 673 7.45 -17.91 6.17
N MET A 674 6.98 -18.27 4.99
CA MET A 674 5.95 -17.54 4.26
C MET A 674 4.66 -18.35 4.32
N ASN A 675 3.56 -17.66 4.58
CA ASN A 675 2.26 -18.18 4.20
C ASN A 675 2.14 -18.00 2.68
N VAL A 676 1.74 -19.07 2.03
CA VAL A 676 1.71 -19.25 0.59
C VAL A 676 0.27 -19.56 0.19
N GLU A 677 -0.28 -18.71 -0.66
CA GLU A 677 -1.60 -18.90 -1.27
C GLU A 677 -1.39 -19.16 -2.76
N VAL A 678 -1.75 -20.36 -3.20
CA VAL A 678 -1.66 -20.76 -4.60
C VAL A 678 -3.06 -21.04 -5.13
N MET A 679 -3.50 -20.23 -6.09
CA MET A 679 -4.77 -20.44 -6.79
C MET A 679 -4.51 -21.13 -8.12
N VAL A 680 -5.10 -22.31 -8.29
CA VAL A 680 -4.93 -23.12 -9.49
C VAL A 680 -6.21 -23.83 -9.88
N GLN A 681 -6.34 -24.12 -11.16
CA GLN A 681 -7.43 -24.94 -11.68
C GLN A 681 -7.28 -26.37 -11.16
N GLN A 682 -8.40 -27.08 -10.96
CA GLN A 682 -8.41 -28.44 -10.40
C GLN A 682 -7.50 -29.42 -11.17
N GLN A 683 -7.38 -29.25 -12.50
CA GLN A 683 -6.48 -30.06 -13.35
C GLN A 683 -4.98 -29.86 -13.06
N ASP A 684 -4.60 -28.67 -12.58
CA ASP A 684 -3.19 -28.28 -12.34
C ASP A 684 -2.81 -28.44 -10.86
N MET A 685 -3.77 -28.83 -10.00
CA MET A 685 -3.60 -28.97 -8.55
C MET A 685 -2.55 -30.02 -8.15
N GLY A 686 -2.59 -31.21 -8.78
CA GLY A 686 -1.69 -32.32 -8.45
C GLY A 686 -0.21 -31.99 -8.60
N PRO A 687 0.24 -31.50 -9.77
CA PRO A 687 1.63 -31.07 -9.97
C PRO A 687 2.09 -29.99 -8.99
N ILE A 688 1.20 -29.08 -8.60
CA ILE A 688 1.51 -27.97 -7.71
C ILE A 688 1.67 -28.44 -6.27
N ILE A 689 0.77 -29.27 -5.76
CA ILE A 689 0.90 -29.90 -4.45
C ILE A 689 2.21 -30.69 -4.37
N GLN A 690 2.54 -31.42 -5.42
CA GLN A 690 3.78 -32.16 -5.48
C GLN A 690 5.01 -31.23 -5.42
N ASP A 691 5.04 -30.13 -6.18
CA ASP A 691 6.16 -29.18 -6.14
C ASP A 691 6.28 -28.51 -4.76
N LEU A 692 5.15 -28.04 -4.20
CA LEU A 692 5.09 -27.41 -2.88
C LEU A 692 5.62 -28.33 -1.79
N SER A 693 5.14 -29.57 -1.70
CA SER A 693 5.57 -30.49 -0.64
C SER A 693 6.98 -31.05 -0.87
N SER A 694 7.35 -31.38 -2.12
CA SER A 694 8.61 -32.08 -2.39
C SER A 694 9.81 -31.15 -2.55
N ALA A 695 9.72 -30.18 -3.47
CA ALA A 695 10.80 -29.28 -3.81
C ALA A 695 10.84 -28.10 -2.85
N ARG A 696 9.67 -27.54 -2.50
CA ARG A 696 9.57 -26.33 -1.68
C ARG A 696 9.48 -26.60 -0.18
N LYS A 697 9.37 -27.87 0.22
CA LYS A 697 9.21 -28.30 1.63
C LYS A 697 8.07 -27.56 2.35
N ALA A 698 7.03 -27.19 1.60
CA ALA A 698 5.89 -26.49 2.13
C ALA A 698 4.98 -27.45 2.88
N ASN A 699 4.51 -27.02 4.06
CA ASN A 699 3.46 -27.68 4.79
C ASN A 699 2.10 -27.18 4.27
N ILE A 700 1.28 -28.07 3.71
CA ILE A 700 -0.04 -27.70 3.19
C ILE A 700 -1.00 -27.62 4.37
N LEU A 701 -1.56 -26.43 4.59
CA LEU A 701 -2.50 -26.16 5.68
C LEU A 701 -3.91 -26.56 5.28
N SER A 702 -4.37 -26.08 4.14
CA SER A 702 -5.70 -26.38 3.61
C SER A 702 -5.73 -26.35 2.09
N ILE A 703 -6.67 -27.10 1.54
CA ILE A 703 -7.04 -27.04 0.12
C ILE A 703 -8.52 -26.76 0.11
N GLU A 704 -8.87 -25.53 -0.22
CA GLU A 704 -10.23 -25.05 -0.17
C GLU A 704 -10.76 -24.90 -1.59
N ASP A 705 -12.03 -25.23 -1.79
CA ASP A 705 -12.76 -24.65 -2.90
C ASP A 705 -12.93 -23.17 -2.56
N GLU A 706 -12.72 -22.29 -3.53
CA GLU A 706 -12.90 -20.85 -3.33
C GLU A 706 -14.28 -20.50 -2.73
N ASN A 707 -15.26 -21.40 -2.88
CA ASN A 707 -16.61 -21.26 -2.33
C ASN A 707 -16.79 -21.74 -0.87
N THR A 708 -15.78 -22.35 -0.22
CA THR A 708 -15.87 -22.90 1.15
C THR A 708 -14.98 -22.22 2.19
N SER A 709 -14.13 -21.28 1.80
CA SER A 709 -13.29 -20.49 2.72
C SER A 709 -14.14 -19.55 3.59
N ALA A 710 -14.27 -19.90 4.86
CA ALA A 710 -14.99 -19.17 5.93
C ALA A 710 -16.46 -18.82 5.62
N ILE A 711 -17.36 -19.64 6.18
CA ILE A 711 -18.77 -19.27 6.41
C ILE A 711 -18.78 -18.19 7.50
N ASP A 712 -18.37 -16.98 7.15
CA ASP A 712 -18.74 -15.77 7.85
C ASP A 712 -20.21 -15.47 7.47
N GLU A 713 -21.07 -15.12 8.43
CA GLU A 713 -22.47 -14.75 8.14
C GLU A 713 -22.58 -13.62 7.11
N SER A 714 -21.55 -12.76 7.02
CA SER A 714 -21.42 -11.71 6.00
C SER A 714 -21.27 -12.30 4.59
N ASN A 715 -20.43 -13.33 4.39
CA ASN A 715 -20.23 -13.97 3.08
C ASN A 715 -21.52 -14.64 2.58
N ILE A 716 -22.35 -15.23 3.46
CA ILE A 716 -23.66 -15.77 3.07
C ILE A 716 -24.57 -14.66 2.55
N THR A 717 -24.58 -13.51 3.23
CA THR A 717 -25.43 -12.37 2.85
C THR A 717 -25.05 -11.83 1.47
N PHE A 718 -23.76 -11.58 1.23
CA PHE A 718 -23.30 -11.09 -0.07
C PHE A 718 -23.44 -12.13 -1.19
N LYS A 719 -23.33 -13.42 -0.88
CA LYS A 719 -23.65 -14.49 -1.83
C LYS A 719 -25.12 -14.47 -2.24
N ASN A 720 -26.04 -14.33 -1.30
CA ASN A 720 -27.47 -14.21 -1.60
C ASN A 720 -27.75 -12.96 -2.44
N ILE A 721 -27.14 -11.83 -2.11
CA ILE A 721 -27.24 -10.59 -2.91
C ILE A 721 -26.74 -10.84 -4.34
N ALA A 722 -25.58 -11.47 -4.52
CA ALA A 722 -25.01 -11.77 -5.84
C ALA A 722 -25.87 -12.75 -6.67
N GLU A 723 -26.59 -13.66 -6.02
CA GLU A 723 -27.49 -14.61 -6.68
C GLU A 723 -28.84 -14.00 -7.07
N GLN A 724 -29.33 -13.03 -6.29
CA GLN A 724 -30.61 -12.34 -6.53
C GLN A 724 -30.48 -11.13 -7.47
N MET A 725 -29.28 -10.54 -7.55
CA MET A 725 -29.02 -9.37 -8.39
C MET A 725 -29.22 -9.69 -9.88
N TRP A 726 -29.97 -8.82 -10.57
CA TRP A 726 -30.08 -8.88 -12.02
C TRP A 726 -28.73 -8.56 -12.69
N LEU A 727 -28.35 -9.37 -13.67
CA LEU A 727 -27.13 -9.21 -14.44
C LEU A 727 -27.36 -9.60 -15.92
N PRO A 728 -26.74 -8.90 -16.89
CA PRO A 728 -26.89 -9.20 -18.31
C PRO A 728 -26.25 -10.56 -18.68
N LYS A 729 -26.51 -11.06 -19.88
CA LYS A 729 -25.90 -12.31 -20.35
C LYS A 729 -24.44 -12.11 -20.76
N ASP A 730 -23.57 -13.04 -20.35
CA ASP A 730 -22.16 -13.05 -20.73
C ASP A 730 -21.95 -13.71 -22.11
N MET A 731 -22.13 -12.93 -23.18
CA MET A 731 -22.08 -13.42 -24.57
C MET A 731 -20.77 -14.16 -24.91
N THR A 732 -19.63 -13.64 -24.45
CA THR A 732 -18.28 -14.20 -24.72
C THR A 732 -17.96 -15.47 -23.95
N LEU A 733 -18.66 -15.77 -22.85
CA LEU A 733 -18.50 -17.00 -22.08
C LEU A 733 -19.28 -18.18 -22.68
N GLU A 734 -20.39 -17.94 -23.39
CA GLU A 734 -21.15 -19.01 -24.07
C GLU A 734 -20.39 -19.60 -25.27
N PHE A 735 -19.55 -18.80 -25.95
CA PHE A 735 -18.76 -19.24 -27.12
C PHE A 735 -17.42 -19.86 -26.77
N ALA A 736 -16.82 -19.46 -25.64
CA ALA A 736 -15.73 -20.21 -25.04
C ALA A 736 -16.35 -21.52 -24.57
N LYS A 737 -16.00 -22.67 -25.18
CA LYS A 737 -16.41 -24.01 -24.72
C LYS A 737 -15.82 -24.32 -23.34
N ILE A 738 -16.15 -23.54 -22.33
CA ILE A 738 -15.96 -23.89 -20.94
C ILE A 738 -17.15 -24.80 -20.65
N GLY A 739 -16.87 -26.10 -20.59
CA GLY A 739 -17.88 -27.12 -20.32
C GLY A 739 -18.69 -26.74 -19.09
N LYS A 740 -19.91 -27.26 -19.01
CA LYS A 740 -20.89 -27.10 -17.93
C LYS A 740 -20.41 -27.53 -16.53
N GLU A 741 -19.12 -27.71 -16.33
CA GLU A 741 -18.42 -27.88 -15.05
C GLU A 741 -17.11 -27.09 -15.12
N ALA A 742 -17.17 -25.76 -15.11
CA ALA A 742 -16.03 -24.96 -14.67
C ALA A 742 -15.88 -25.24 -13.17
N GLN A 743 -15.15 -26.30 -12.82
CA GLN A 743 -14.81 -26.58 -11.42
C GLN A 743 -14.10 -25.33 -10.88
N ALA A 744 -14.58 -24.85 -9.72
CA ALA A 744 -14.04 -23.65 -9.09
C ALA A 744 -12.52 -23.78 -8.93
N PRO A 745 -11.76 -22.68 -9.08
CA PRO A 745 -10.35 -22.69 -8.77
C PRO A 745 -10.15 -23.14 -7.32
N LYS A 746 -9.12 -23.95 -7.11
CA LYS A 746 -8.74 -24.44 -5.79
C LYS A 746 -7.73 -23.46 -5.20
N LEU A 747 -7.98 -23.03 -3.96
CA LEU A 747 -7.04 -22.28 -3.16
C LEU A 747 -6.23 -23.27 -2.31
N ILE A 748 -4.93 -23.34 -2.55
CA ILE A 748 -4.00 -24.10 -1.74
C ILE A 748 -3.33 -23.13 -0.78
N GLN A 749 -3.61 -23.27 0.52
CA GLN A 749 -2.91 -22.56 1.56
C GLN A 749 -1.80 -23.45 2.10
N ALA A 750 -0.57 -22.93 2.12
CA ALA A 750 0.59 -23.64 2.60
C ALA A 750 1.52 -22.70 3.39
N GLN A 751 2.40 -23.28 4.19
CA GLN A 751 3.52 -22.59 4.82
C GLN A 751 4.81 -23.12 4.23
N ALA A 752 5.61 -22.24 3.63
CA ALA A 752 6.84 -22.62 2.95
C ALA A 752 8.02 -21.76 3.43
N PRO A 753 9.21 -22.36 3.58
CA PRO A 753 10.44 -21.60 3.85
C PRO A 753 10.75 -20.60 2.73
N LEU A 754 11.10 -19.36 3.08
CA LEU A 754 11.34 -18.31 2.09
C LEU A 754 12.45 -18.68 1.09
N LYS A 755 13.53 -19.32 1.56
CA LYS A 755 14.66 -19.74 0.70
C LYS A 755 14.21 -20.65 -0.43
N GLU A 756 13.26 -21.54 -0.15
CA GLU A 756 12.76 -22.47 -1.15
C GLU A 756 11.76 -21.81 -2.09
N MET A 757 11.15 -20.67 -1.73
CA MET A 757 10.15 -19.98 -2.56
C MET A 757 10.76 -18.95 -3.53
N VAL A 758 12.09 -18.80 -3.54
CA VAL A 758 12.81 -17.93 -4.48
C VAL A 758 12.51 -18.33 -5.92
N ALA A 759 12.21 -17.35 -6.78
CA ALA A 759 11.81 -17.53 -8.18
C ALA A 759 10.59 -18.45 -8.44
N TYR A 760 9.72 -18.69 -7.45
CA TYR A 760 8.59 -19.61 -7.61
C TYR A 760 7.56 -19.15 -8.65
N ASN A 761 7.41 -17.84 -8.89
CA ASN A 761 6.47 -17.28 -9.87
C ASN A 761 6.71 -17.83 -11.31
N ASN A 762 7.98 -17.96 -11.71
CA ASN A 762 8.31 -18.54 -13.02
C ASN A 762 7.94 -20.02 -13.10
N LYS A 763 8.12 -20.75 -11.99
CA LYS A 763 7.83 -22.18 -11.91
C LYS A 763 6.33 -22.45 -11.95
N ILE A 764 5.53 -21.72 -11.17
CA ILE A 764 4.07 -21.88 -11.18
C ILE A 764 3.48 -21.54 -12.56
N ARG A 765 3.95 -20.47 -13.21
CA ARG A 765 3.52 -20.12 -14.58
C ARG A 765 3.86 -21.24 -15.57
N SER A 766 5.04 -21.86 -15.44
CA SER A 766 5.42 -22.99 -16.29
C SER A 766 4.56 -24.23 -16.05
N ILE A 767 4.19 -24.54 -14.80
CA ILE A 767 3.39 -25.72 -14.45
C ILE A 767 1.93 -25.53 -14.90
N THR A 768 1.39 -24.34 -14.72
CA THR A 768 -0.04 -24.03 -14.90
C THR A 768 -0.37 -23.43 -16.27
N GLN A 769 0.62 -23.34 -17.17
CA GLN A 769 0.53 -22.65 -18.46
C GLN A 769 0.07 -21.18 -18.30
N GLY A 770 0.52 -20.53 -17.23
CA GLY A 770 0.21 -19.14 -16.89
C GLY A 770 -1.16 -18.91 -16.23
N ARG A 771 -1.93 -19.97 -15.92
CA ARG A 771 -3.27 -19.86 -15.32
C ARG A 771 -3.27 -19.82 -13.80
N GLY A 772 -2.19 -20.24 -13.16
CA GLY A 772 -2.05 -20.23 -11.72
C GLY A 772 -1.48 -18.92 -11.21
N SER A 773 -2.05 -18.41 -10.11
CA SER A 773 -1.51 -17.27 -9.38
C SER A 773 -0.98 -17.71 -8.03
N PHE A 774 0.10 -17.09 -7.59
CA PHE A 774 0.72 -17.35 -6.29
C PHE A 774 0.94 -16.03 -5.57
N ASN A 775 0.57 -15.99 -4.31
CA ASN A 775 0.89 -14.94 -3.37
C ASN A 775 1.64 -15.52 -2.18
N MET A 776 2.53 -14.73 -1.61
CA MET A 776 3.15 -15.05 -0.33
C MET A 776 3.18 -13.84 0.58
N TYR A 777 3.08 -14.09 1.88
CA TYR A 777 3.18 -13.08 2.92
C TYR A 777 4.00 -13.66 4.06
N TYR A 778 4.79 -12.78 4.69
CA TYR A 778 5.61 -13.16 5.82
C TYR A 778 4.73 -13.68 6.94
N HIS A 779 4.96 -14.93 7.35
CA HIS A 779 4.25 -15.54 8.48
C HIS A 779 4.97 -15.22 9.78
N GLY A 780 6.28 -15.40 9.79
CA GLY A 780 7.12 -15.30 10.98
C GLY A 780 8.40 -16.11 10.82
N MET A 781 9.11 -16.25 11.93
CA MET A 781 10.28 -17.11 12.02
C MET A 781 9.88 -18.46 12.62
N GLN A 782 10.33 -19.57 12.04
CA GLN A 782 10.10 -20.92 12.61
C GLN A 782 11.43 -21.68 12.76
N PRO A 783 11.52 -22.60 13.74
CA PRO A 783 12.68 -23.46 13.90
C PRO A 783 12.97 -24.32 12.67
N VAL A 784 14.22 -24.31 12.24
CA VAL A 784 14.72 -25.11 11.13
C VAL A 784 14.74 -26.58 11.53
N THR A 785 14.33 -27.47 10.63
CA THR A 785 14.44 -28.92 10.85
C THR A 785 15.90 -29.39 10.82
N HIS A 786 16.21 -30.46 11.56
CA HIS A 786 17.59 -30.94 11.71
C HIS A 786 18.30 -31.22 10.37
N ASP A 787 17.60 -31.80 9.40
CA ASP A 787 18.14 -32.09 8.07
C ASP A 787 18.53 -30.82 7.29
N ARG A 788 17.80 -29.73 7.49
CA ARG A 788 18.03 -28.46 6.78
C ARG A 788 19.07 -27.60 7.45
N LEU A 789 19.24 -27.74 8.76
CA LEU A 789 20.25 -27.03 9.52
C LEU A 789 21.66 -27.26 8.94
N GLN A 790 22.01 -28.52 8.63
CA GLN A 790 23.32 -28.84 8.05
C GLN A 790 23.54 -28.17 6.69
N ALA A 791 22.52 -28.19 5.82
CA ALA A 791 22.59 -27.56 4.50
C ALA A 791 22.70 -26.02 4.60
N ILE A 792 22.01 -25.40 5.56
CA ILE A 792 22.06 -23.96 5.79
C ILE A 792 23.45 -23.55 6.28
N LEU A 793 24.01 -24.27 7.25
CA LEU A 793 25.35 -23.98 7.76
C LEU A 793 26.41 -24.19 6.67
N SER A 794 26.30 -25.24 5.85
CA SER A 794 27.24 -25.44 4.74
C SER A 794 27.16 -24.36 3.68
N ASP A 795 25.95 -23.86 3.37
CA ASP A 795 25.75 -22.80 2.37
C ASP A 795 26.17 -21.42 2.90
N TYR A 796 26.13 -21.19 4.21
CA TYR A 796 26.46 -19.91 4.81
C TYR A 796 27.98 -19.70 4.98
N TYR A 797 28.72 -20.78 5.25
CA TYR A 797 30.17 -20.74 5.42
C TYR A 797 30.99 -20.97 4.13
N ASN A 798 30.33 -21.31 3.01
CA ASN A 798 30.94 -21.46 1.69
C ASN A 798 30.59 -20.28 0.79
#